data_AF-A0A2K6FTN5-F1
#
_entry.id   AF-A0A2K6FTN5-F1
#
_cell.length_a   1.000
_cell.length_b   1.000
_cell.length_c   1.000
_cell.angle_alpha   90.00
_cell.angle_beta   90.00
_cell.angle_gamma   90.00
#
_symmetry.space_group_name_H-M   'P 1'
#
loop_
_entity.id
_entity.type
_entity.pdbx_description
1 polymer ?
#
loop_
_entity_poly.entity_id
_entity_poly.type
_entity_poly.pdbx_seq_one_letter_code
_entity_poly.pdbx_strand_id
1 'polypeptide(L)'
;MDAKSRNCLLQHKEALEKDIKTPYIMDHMVGDGILTTLEEEEVRNEPTQQKRAALLIKMILKKDNYCYISFYNALLLEGYKDLAALLQDGIPVVSSSSDKDSVGGITTYVRTVLCEGGVPQRPVVFVTRKKLVNAIQQKLFRLNGEPGWVTIYGMAGCGKSVLAAEAVRDHSLLEDCFPSGVHWVSVGKQDKSGLLMKLQNLCARLDQDESFSQRLPLNIEEAKDRLRILMLRKYPRSLLILDDVWDPWVLKAFDNQCQILLTTRDKSVTDSVMGPKYVVPVESGLGKEKGLEILSLFVNVKKADLPEQAHSIIKECKGSPLVVSLIGALLRDFPNRWDYYLRQLQNKQFKRIRKSSSYDYEALDEAMSISVEMLREDIKDYYTDLSILQKDVKVPTKVLCILWDMETEEVEDILQEFVNKSLLFCDRNGKSFHYYLHDLQVDFLTEKNRSQLQELCALMFSLDWIKAKTELVGPAHLIHEFMEYRHILDKKDCAVCENFQEFLSLNGHLLGRQPFPNIVQLGLCEPETSEVYQQAKLQAKQEVDNGMLYLEWINKKNIKNLSRLVVRPHTDAVYHACFSQDGQRIASCGADKTLQVFKAETGEKLLEIKAHEDEVLCCAFSADDSFIATCSVDKKVKIWNSVTGELVHTYDEHSEQVNCCHFTNRSHHLLLATGSSDFLLKLWDLNQKECRNTMFGHTNSVNHCRFSPDDKLLASCSADGTLKLWDVKSANEKKSINVKQFFLNSEDPQEDMEVIVKCCSWSADGARIMVAAKNKIFLFDIHTSGLLTEIHTGHHSTIQYCDFSPHNHLAVVALSQYCVELWNIDSCLKVADCRGHLSWVHGVMFSPDGSSFLTSSDDQTIRLWETKKVCKNYDIVLKQEVDVVFQENGVMVLAVDNIRRLQLINGKTGQIDYLTEAQVSCCCLSPHHQYIAFGDEDGAIEILELLNNRIFQSRIRHKKAVRHIQFTADGKTVISSSDDSAIQVWNWQSEEYVFLQAHQETVKNFRLLKNSRLLSWSFDGTVKVWNIITGRMEKDFICHHGTVLSCDISLDATKFSSTSADKTAKIWSFELLSPLHELRGHTGCVRCSAFSVDSTLLATGDDNGEVRVWNVSNGELLHLCAPITEEGATTHGGWVTDLCFSPDSKMLVSAGGYLKWWNVVTGESSQTFYTNGTNLKKIHVSTDFRTFVTVDNLGILYILQILE
;
A
#
# COMPACT_ATOMS: atom_id res chain seq x y z
N MET A 1 -51.13 -42.01 -26.03
CA MET A 1 -51.69 -42.58 -24.79
C MET A 1 -50.63 -43.38 -24.04
N ASP A 2 -50.82 -43.62 -22.75
CA ASP A 2 -49.94 -44.43 -21.90
C ASP A 2 -49.83 -45.86 -22.42
N ALA A 3 -48.67 -46.50 -22.19
CA ALA A 3 -48.44 -47.87 -22.62
C ALA A 3 -49.47 -48.85 -22.03
N LYS A 4 -49.94 -48.61 -20.79
CA LYS A 4 -50.97 -49.41 -20.12
C LYS A 4 -52.31 -49.32 -20.87
N SER A 5 -52.76 -48.12 -21.19
CA SER A 5 -54.00 -47.85 -21.94
C SER A 5 -53.92 -48.44 -23.35
N ARG A 6 -52.79 -48.22 -24.04
CA ARG A 6 -52.57 -48.77 -25.39
C ARG A 6 -52.61 -50.29 -25.41
N ASN A 7 -51.96 -50.94 -24.44
CA ASN A 7 -51.94 -52.40 -24.33
C ASN A 7 -53.33 -52.95 -23.99
N CYS A 8 -54.11 -52.25 -23.16
CA CYS A 8 -55.48 -52.63 -22.83
C CYS A 8 -56.40 -52.58 -24.07
N LEU A 9 -56.32 -51.51 -24.89
CA LEU A 9 -57.04 -51.44 -26.17
C LEU A 9 -56.60 -52.53 -27.16
N LEU A 10 -55.31 -52.84 -27.22
CA LEU A 10 -54.80 -53.91 -28.10
C LEU A 10 -55.25 -55.29 -27.64
N GLN A 11 -55.26 -55.55 -26.33
CA GLN A 11 -55.68 -56.81 -25.73
C GLN A 11 -57.17 -57.10 -25.97
N HIS A 12 -58.01 -56.06 -25.95
CA HIS A 12 -59.46 -56.19 -26.14
C HIS A 12 -59.93 -55.77 -27.54
N LYS A 13 -59.00 -55.54 -28.48
CA LYS A 13 -59.27 -55.06 -29.84
C LYS A 13 -60.31 -55.90 -30.57
N GLU A 14 -60.21 -57.23 -30.52
CA GLU A 14 -61.13 -58.12 -31.23
C GLU A 14 -62.57 -58.07 -30.67
N ALA A 15 -62.74 -57.82 -29.37
CA ALA A 15 -64.05 -57.67 -28.75
C ALA A 15 -64.68 -56.34 -29.13
N LEU A 16 -63.88 -55.27 -29.11
CA LEU A 16 -64.30 -53.92 -29.51
C LEU A 16 -64.67 -53.86 -31.00
N GLU A 17 -63.91 -54.52 -31.87
CA GLU A 17 -64.17 -54.56 -33.31
C GLU A 17 -65.48 -55.28 -33.67
N LYS A 18 -65.89 -56.28 -32.88
CA LYS A 18 -67.10 -57.05 -33.15
C LYS A 18 -68.37 -56.31 -32.77
N ASP A 19 -68.35 -55.61 -31.64
CA ASP A 19 -69.59 -55.17 -30.96
C ASP A 19 -69.85 -53.66 -31.04
N ILE A 20 -68.82 -52.85 -31.36
CA ILE A 20 -68.97 -51.39 -31.42
C ILE A 20 -69.74 -50.95 -32.66
N LYS A 21 -70.72 -50.08 -32.47
CA LYS A 21 -71.36 -49.29 -33.53
C LYS A 21 -70.74 -47.90 -33.54
N THR A 22 -69.86 -47.67 -34.51
CA THR A 22 -69.05 -46.45 -34.56
C THR A 22 -69.83 -45.13 -34.64
N PRO A 23 -71.01 -45.00 -35.29
CA PRO A 23 -71.68 -43.70 -35.38
C PRO A 23 -71.98 -43.07 -34.02
N TYR A 24 -72.52 -43.84 -33.08
CA TYR A 24 -72.89 -43.34 -31.75
C TYR A 24 -71.67 -42.94 -30.91
N ILE A 25 -70.57 -43.68 -31.04
CA ILE A 25 -69.33 -43.39 -30.30
C ILE A 25 -68.61 -42.18 -30.91
N MET A 26 -68.59 -42.08 -32.23
CA MET A 26 -67.93 -40.97 -32.92
C MET A 26 -68.62 -39.64 -32.64
N ASP A 27 -69.95 -39.59 -32.53
CA ASP A 27 -70.69 -38.35 -32.21
C ASP A 27 -70.23 -37.74 -30.88
N HIS A 28 -70.03 -38.56 -29.83
CA HIS A 28 -69.50 -38.11 -28.55
C HIS A 28 -68.03 -37.69 -28.65
N MET A 29 -67.20 -38.44 -29.38
CA MET A 29 -65.78 -38.11 -29.53
C MET A 29 -65.52 -36.87 -30.39
N VAL A 30 -66.41 -36.56 -31.34
CA VAL A 30 -66.42 -35.30 -32.10
C VAL A 30 -66.92 -34.16 -31.20
N GLY A 31 -67.96 -34.40 -30.39
CA GLY A 31 -68.46 -33.45 -29.38
C GLY A 31 -67.42 -33.04 -28.34
N ASP A 32 -66.56 -33.98 -27.94
CA ASP A 32 -65.43 -33.75 -27.04
C ASP A 32 -64.21 -33.08 -27.74
N GLY A 33 -64.30 -32.83 -29.05
CA GLY A 33 -63.25 -32.15 -29.83
C GLY A 33 -62.02 -33.02 -30.14
N ILE A 34 -62.11 -34.34 -29.99
CA ILE A 34 -60.97 -35.26 -30.08
C ILE A 34 -60.89 -35.94 -31.45
N LEU A 35 -62.04 -36.24 -32.05
CA LEU A 35 -62.13 -36.78 -33.42
C LEU A 35 -62.48 -35.64 -34.39
N THR A 36 -61.74 -35.54 -35.49
CA THR A 36 -62.02 -34.54 -36.53
C THR A 36 -63.13 -35.04 -37.46
N THR A 37 -63.86 -34.11 -38.09
CA THR A 37 -64.91 -34.44 -39.05
C THR A 37 -64.39 -35.22 -40.26
N LEU A 38 -63.12 -35.02 -40.64
CA LEU A 38 -62.45 -35.79 -41.71
C LEU A 38 -62.17 -37.24 -41.30
N GLU A 39 -61.68 -37.46 -40.07
CA GLU A 39 -61.46 -38.81 -39.54
C GLU A 39 -62.79 -39.58 -39.40
N GLU A 40 -63.87 -38.88 -39.04
CA GLU A 40 -65.22 -39.45 -38.98
C GLU A 40 -65.72 -39.90 -40.37
N GLU A 41 -65.50 -39.09 -41.40
CA GLU A 41 -65.84 -39.43 -42.79
C GLU A 41 -65.04 -40.64 -43.30
N GLU A 42 -63.75 -40.73 -42.99
CA GLU A 42 -62.92 -41.88 -43.32
C GLU A 42 -63.44 -43.18 -42.68
N VAL A 43 -63.85 -43.12 -41.41
CA VAL A 43 -64.44 -44.27 -40.70
C VAL A 43 -65.80 -44.63 -41.31
N ARG A 44 -66.62 -43.65 -41.71
CA ARG A 44 -67.95 -43.88 -42.29
C ARG A 44 -67.90 -44.55 -43.67
N ASN A 45 -66.85 -44.26 -44.44
CA ASN A 45 -66.64 -44.80 -45.80
C ASN A 45 -66.37 -46.31 -45.83
N GLU A 46 -66.02 -46.94 -44.71
CA GLU A 46 -65.83 -48.39 -44.65
C GLU A 46 -67.16 -49.16 -44.77
N PRO A 47 -67.20 -50.30 -45.50
CA PRO A 47 -68.45 -50.93 -45.90
C PRO A 47 -69.11 -51.79 -44.81
N THR A 48 -68.36 -52.25 -43.80
CA THR A 48 -68.89 -53.14 -42.75
C THR A 48 -68.67 -52.54 -41.36
N GLN A 49 -69.61 -52.76 -40.45
CA GLN A 49 -69.54 -52.26 -39.06
C GLN A 49 -68.20 -52.62 -38.39
N GLN A 50 -67.73 -53.86 -38.56
CA GLN A 50 -66.48 -54.32 -37.96
C GLN A 50 -65.26 -53.60 -38.56
N LYS A 51 -65.26 -53.31 -39.86
CA LYS A 51 -64.17 -52.52 -40.49
C LYS A 51 -64.21 -51.07 -40.03
N ARG A 52 -65.40 -50.48 -39.83
CA ARG A 52 -65.54 -49.16 -39.22
C ARG A 52 -64.95 -49.14 -37.81
N ALA A 53 -65.33 -50.11 -36.98
CA ALA A 53 -64.81 -50.22 -35.60
C ALA A 53 -63.30 -50.45 -35.58
N ALA A 54 -62.77 -51.30 -36.46
CA ALA A 54 -61.32 -51.54 -36.60
C ALA A 54 -60.56 -50.28 -37.01
N LEU A 55 -61.10 -49.50 -37.95
CA LEU A 55 -60.49 -48.24 -38.38
C LEU A 55 -60.52 -47.20 -37.25
N LEU A 56 -61.65 -47.07 -36.55
CA LEU A 56 -61.80 -46.17 -35.40
C LEU A 56 -60.81 -46.53 -34.28
N ILE A 57 -60.71 -47.80 -33.91
CA ILE A 57 -59.76 -48.26 -32.88
C ILE A 57 -58.32 -48.05 -33.34
N LYS A 58 -58.01 -48.26 -34.61
CA LYS A 58 -56.69 -47.97 -35.20
C LYS A 58 -56.32 -46.49 -35.12
N MET A 59 -57.30 -45.60 -35.27
CA MET A 59 -57.12 -44.15 -35.08
C MET A 59 -56.94 -43.79 -33.60
N ILE A 60 -57.78 -44.35 -32.72
CA ILE A 60 -57.71 -44.13 -31.26
C ILE A 60 -56.33 -44.52 -30.74
N LEU A 61 -55.79 -45.67 -31.15
CA LEU A 61 -54.46 -46.16 -30.74
C LEU A 61 -53.30 -45.20 -31.04
N LYS A 62 -53.49 -44.23 -31.95
CA LYS A 62 -52.50 -43.20 -32.29
C LYS A 62 -52.66 -41.91 -31.49
N LYS A 63 -53.78 -41.74 -30.77
CA LYS A 63 -54.12 -40.50 -30.03
C LYS A 63 -53.71 -40.55 -28.55
N ASP A 64 -54.01 -39.48 -27.83
CA ASP A 64 -53.57 -39.18 -26.47
C ASP A 64 -54.43 -39.86 -25.38
N ASN A 65 -54.14 -39.56 -24.11
CA ASN A 65 -54.85 -40.14 -22.96
C ASN A 65 -56.30 -39.64 -22.85
N TYR A 66 -56.56 -38.39 -23.24
CA TYR A 66 -57.91 -37.84 -23.27
C TYR A 66 -58.79 -38.56 -24.29
N CYS A 67 -58.24 -38.95 -25.44
CA CYS A 67 -58.96 -39.78 -26.42
C CYS A 67 -59.40 -41.13 -25.85
N TYR A 68 -58.55 -41.79 -25.07
CA TYR A 68 -58.91 -43.05 -24.41
C TYR A 68 -60.08 -42.86 -23.44
N ILE A 69 -60.06 -41.77 -22.66
CA ILE A 69 -61.11 -41.46 -21.67
C ILE A 69 -62.41 -41.08 -22.35
N SER A 70 -62.37 -40.25 -23.39
CA SER A 70 -63.55 -39.89 -24.17
C SER A 70 -64.16 -41.11 -24.83
N PHE A 71 -63.35 -42.00 -25.42
CA PHE A 71 -63.81 -43.27 -25.97
C PHE A 71 -64.44 -44.17 -24.91
N TYR A 72 -63.81 -44.29 -23.74
CA TYR A 72 -64.35 -45.04 -22.60
C TYR A 72 -65.69 -44.46 -22.10
N ASN A 73 -65.78 -43.14 -21.97
CA ASN A 73 -66.99 -42.45 -21.54
C ASN A 73 -68.11 -42.60 -22.58
N ALA A 74 -67.80 -42.50 -23.87
CA ALA A 74 -68.75 -42.72 -24.95
C ALA A 74 -69.29 -44.16 -24.92
N LEU A 75 -68.43 -45.17 -24.67
CA LEU A 75 -68.88 -46.55 -24.48
C LEU A 75 -69.80 -46.71 -23.26
N LEU A 76 -69.49 -46.03 -22.16
CA LEU A 76 -70.30 -46.06 -20.95
C LEU A 76 -71.68 -45.40 -21.13
N LEU A 77 -71.72 -44.24 -21.81
CA LEU A 77 -72.93 -43.46 -22.09
C LEU A 77 -73.88 -44.20 -23.05
N GLU A 78 -73.34 -44.85 -24.07
CA GLU A 78 -74.11 -45.64 -25.04
C GLU A 78 -74.49 -47.04 -24.54
N GLY A 79 -74.20 -47.36 -23.27
CA GLY A 79 -74.65 -48.57 -22.61
C GLY A 79 -73.80 -49.82 -22.85
N TYR A 80 -72.61 -49.69 -23.44
CA TYR A 80 -71.64 -50.78 -23.64
C TYR A 80 -70.87 -51.11 -22.35
N LYS A 81 -71.59 -51.48 -21.27
CA LYS A 81 -71.00 -51.71 -19.94
C LYS A 81 -69.95 -52.83 -19.91
N ASP A 82 -70.16 -53.90 -20.68
CA ASP A 82 -69.23 -55.03 -20.74
C ASP A 82 -67.93 -54.63 -21.44
N LEU A 83 -67.99 -53.84 -22.52
CA LEU A 83 -66.80 -53.32 -23.22
C LEU A 83 -66.08 -52.25 -22.40
N ALA A 84 -66.84 -51.38 -21.72
CA ALA A 84 -66.27 -50.39 -20.82
C ALA A 84 -65.56 -51.10 -19.64
N ALA A 85 -66.13 -52.16 -19.06
CA ALA A 85 -65.48 -52.92 -17.99
C ALA A 85 -64.11 -53.49 -18.43
N LEU A 86 -63.99 -53.97 -19.68
CA LEU A 86 -62.70 -54.44 -20.23
C LEU A 86 -61.66 -53.32 -20.35
N LEU A 87 -62.09 -52.08 -20.54
CA LEU A 87 -61.22 -50.90 -20.67
C LEU A 87 -60.97 -50.16 -19.35
N GLN A 88 -61.66 -50.55 -18.27
CA GLN A 88 -61.59 -49.87 -16.98
C GLN A 88 -60.19 -49.96 -16.35
N ASP A 89 -59.54 -51.12 -16.44
CA ASP A 89 -58.19 -51.31 -15.91
C ASP A 89 -57.11 -50.51 -16.67
N GLY A 90 -57.44 -50.08 -17.89
CA GLY A 90 -56.58 -49.32 -18.79
C GLY A 90 -56.75 -47.80 -18.73
N ILE A 91 -57.66 -47.26 -17.90
CA ILE A 91 -57.90 -45.82 -17.81
C ILE A 91 -56.62 -45.10 -17.35
N PRO A 92 -56.09 -44.14 -18.13
CA PRO A 92 -54.92 -43.36 -17.74
C PRO A 92 -55.29 -42.37 -16.63
N VAL A 93 -54.38 -42.15 -15.69
CA VAL A 93 -54.56 -41.14 -14.63
C VAL A 93 -54.30 -39.76 -15.24
N VAL A 94 -55.36 -39.02 -15.54
CA VAL A 94 -55.26 -37.62 -15.96
C VAL A 94 -55.28 -36.74 -14.71
N SER A 95 -54.15 -36.14 -14.37
CA SER A 95 -54.10 -35.09 -13.36
C SER A 95 -54.84 -33.86 -13.90
N SER A 96 -55.88 -33.42 -13.21
CA SER A 96 -56.44 -32.08 -13.38
C SER A 96 -55.33 -31.07 -13.08
N SER A 97 -54.89 -30.33 -14.10
CA SER A 97 -53.88 -29.30 -13.98
C SER A 97 -54.43 -28.13 -13.15
N SER A 98 -54.25 -28.20 -11.83
CA SER A 98 -54.35 -27.04 -10.94
C SER A 98 -53.50 -27.20 -9.67
N ASP A 99 -52.34 -27.85 -9.75
CA ASP A 99 -51.37 -27.82 -8.65
C ASP A 99 -50.22 -26.88 -8.96
N LYS A 100 -50.20 -25.81 -8.15
CA LYS A 100 -49.17 -24.78 -8.05
C LYS A 100 -47.88 -25.40 -7.48
N ASP A 101 -47.04 -25.96 -8.31
CA ASP A 101 -45.61 -26.14 -7.98
C ASP A 101 -44.84 -24.87 -8.34
N SER A 102 -45.13 -23.80 -7.59
CA SER A 102 -44.37 -22.56 -7.64
C SER A 102 -43.14 -22.65 -6.75
N VAL A 103 -42.12 -23.40 -7.19
CA VAL A 103 -40.73 -23.15 -6.80
C VAL A 103 -39.89 -23.11 -8.07
N GLY A 104 -39.74 -21.91 -8.64
CA GLY A 104 -38.73 -21.62 -9.67
C GLY A 104 -39.20 -21.32 -11.09
N GLY A 105 -40.47 -20.96 -11.32
CA GLY A 105 -40.94 -20.41 -12.61
C GLY A 105 -41.05 -21.42 -13.77
N ILE A 106 -40.76 -22.70 -13.55
CA ILE A 106 -40.83 -23.73 -14.60
C ILE A 106 -42.26 -24.28 -14.64
N THR A 107 -43.06 -23.83 -15.59
CA THR A 107 -44.36 -24.43 -15.91
C THR A 107 -44.17 -25.68 -16.77
N THR A 108 -45.21 -26.54 -16.85
CA THR A 108 -45.22 -27.68 -17.78
C THR A 108 -44.99 -27.23 -19.23
N TYR A 109 -45.55 -26.09 -19.62
CA TYR A 109 -45.33 -25.43 -20.90
C TYR A 109 -43.83 -25.13 -21.15
N VAL A 110 -43.16 -24.46 -20.21
CA VAL A 110 -41.72 -24.12 -20.32
C VAL A 110 -40.88 -25.39 -20.49
N ARG A 111 -41.21 -26.47 -19.75
CA ARG A 111 -40.46 -27.74 -19.85
C ARG A 111 -40.62 -28.38 -21.24
N THR A 112 -41.84 -28.43 -21.77
CA THR A 112 -42.10 -29.00 -23.10
C THR A 112 -41.37 -28.22 -24.19
N VAL A 113 -41.55 -26.89 -24.23
CA VAL A 113 -40.94 -26.02 -25.25
C VAL A 113 -39.41 -26.07 -25.23
N LEU A 114 -38.79 -26.05 -24.04
CA LEU A 114 -37.32 -26.09 -23.93
C LEU A 114 -36.74 -27.46 -24.26
N CYS A 115 -37.45 -28.55 -23.96
CA CYS A 115 -37.04 -29.91 -24.31
C CYS A 115 -37.11 -30.15 -25.82
N GLU A 116 -38.18 -29.70 -26.49
CA GLU A 116 -38.31 -29.75 -27.95
C GLU A 116 -37.28 -28.85 -28.64
N GLY A 117 -36.94 -27.73 -28.01
CA GLY A 117 -35.93 -26.78 -28.46
C GLY A 117 -34.48 -27.24 -28.36
N GLY A 118 -34.21 -28.30 -27.60
CA GLY A 118 -32.86 -28.80 -27.35
C GLY A 118 -32.02 -27.91 -26.44
N VAL A 119 -32.65 -27.07 -25.61
CA VAL A 119 -31.94 -26.20 -24.67
C VAL A 119 -31.32 -27.05 -23.54
N PRO A 120 -30.02 -26.86 -23.21
CA PRO A 120 -29.36 -27.66 -22.19
C PRO A 120 -30.00 -27.49 -20.81
N GLN A 121 -30.04 -28.57 -20.03
CA GLN A 121 -30.53 -28.54 -18.65
C GLN A 121 -29.60 -27.74 -17.74
N ARG A 122 -30.12 -27.26 -16.60
CA ARG A 122 -29.30 -26.57 -15.60
C ARG A 122 -28.20 -27.52 -15.10
N PRO A 123 -26.98 -27.02 -14.85
CA PRO A 123 -25.96 -27.78 -14.16
C PRO A 123 -26.46 -28.27 -12.79
N VAL A 124 -25.91 -29.39 -12.31
CA VAL A 124 -26.29 -30.02 -11.02
C VAL A 124 -26.15 -29.03 -9.85
N VAL A 125 -25.10 -28.21 -9.88
CA VAL A 125 -24.92 -27.09 -8.96
C VAL A 125 -24.97 -25.80 -9.78
N PHE A 126 -25.98 -24.98 -9.51
CA PHE A 126 -26.22 -23.73 -10.22
C PHE A 126 -26.59 -22.63 -9.24
N VAL A 127 -26.02 -21.45 -9.43
CA VAL A 127 -26.32 -20.26 -8.64
C VAL A 127 -26.86 -19.16 -9.54
N THR A 128 -27.99 -18.58 -9.14
CA THR A 128 -28.71 -17.59 -9.95
C THR A 128 -27.97 -16.25 -10.00
N ARG A 129 -27.79 -15.71 -11.22
CA ARG A 129 -27.25 -14.35 -11.49
C ARG A 129 -28.37 -13.44 -12.01
N LYS A 130 -29.36 -13.14 -11.16
CA LYS A 130 -30.59 -12.42 -11.55
C LYS A 130 -30.35 -11.10 -12.29
N LYS A 131 -29.35 -10.31 -11.88
CA LYS A 131 -29.02 -9.02 -12.51
C LYS A 131 -28.75 -9.16 -14.02
N LEU A 132 -27.91 -10.12 -14.42
CA LEU A 132 -27.55 -10.35 -15.83
C LEU A 132 -28.68 -11.03 -16.60
N VAL A 133 -29.38 -11.99 -15.98
CA VAL A 133 -30.53 -12.66 -16.59
C VAL A 133 -31.61 -11.64 -16.96
N ASN A 134 -31.96 -10.74 -16.03
CA ASN A 134 -32.93 -9.66 -16.30
C ASN A 134 -32.43 -8.72 -17.41
N ALA A 135 -31.13 -8.42 -17.47
CA ALA A 135 -30.57 -7.58 -18.53
C ALA A 135 -30.70 -8.25 -19.91
N ILE A 136 -30.43 -9.56 -20.02
CA ILE A 136 -30.61 -10.33 -21.26
C ILE A 136 -32.08 -10.34 -21.66
N GLN A 137 -32.98 -10.62 -20.72
CA GLN A 137 -34.42 -10.63 -20.96
C GLN A 137 -34.92 -9.28 -21.47
N GLN A 138 -34.50 -8.17 -20.85
CA GLN A 138 -34.86 -6.82 -21.33
C GLN A 138 -34.38 -6.54 -22.76
N LYS A 139 -33.21 -7.06 -23.17
CA LYS A 139 -32.73 -6.92 -24.54
C LYS A 139 -33.50 -7.81 -25.51
N LEU A 140 -33.91 -9.01 -25.09
CA LEU A 140 -34.77 -9.89 -25.89
C LEU A 140 -36.17 -9.28 -26.08
N PHE A 141 -36.76 -8.70 -25.03
CA PHE A 141 -38.05 -8.00 -25.13
C PHE A 141 -38.01 -6.84 -26.14
N ARG A 142 -36.89 -6.12 -26.24
CA ARG A 142 -36.74 -4.99 -27.19
C ARG A 142 -36.79 -5.41 -28.66
N LEU A 143 -36.65 -6.70 -28.99
CA LEU A 143 -36.77 -7.19 -30.36
C LEU A 143 -38.20 -7.10 -30.90
N ASN A 144 -39.24 -7.04 -30.05
CA ASN A 144 -40.64 -6.79 -30.42
C ASN A 144 -41.19 -7.59 -31.63
N GLY A 145 -40.69 -8.81 -31.86
CA GLY A 145 -41.11 -9.64 -33.01
C GLY A 145 -40.37 -9.35 -34.33
N GLU A 146 -39.51 -8.33 -34.39
CA GLU A 146 -38.65 -8.05 -35.54
C GLU A 146 -37.39 -8.93 -35.54
N PRO A 147 -36.82 -9.25 -36.72
CA PRO A 147 -35.52 -9.90 -36.83
C PRO A 147 -34.42 -9.07 -36.18
N GLY A 148 -33.56 -9.70 -35.38
CA GLY A 148 -32.51 -8.97 -34.68
C GLY A 148 -31.60 -9.87 -33.87
N TRP A 149 -30.53 -9.26 -33.36
CA TRP A 149 -29.39 -9.96 -32.78
C TRP A 149 -29.19 -9.53 -31.32
N VAL A 150 -29.18 -10.50 -30.41
CA VAL A 150 -28.75 -10.30 -29.02
C VAL A 150 -27.47 -11.11 -28.81
N THR A 151 -26.40 -10.43 -28.45
CA THR A 151 -25.07 -11.02 -28.30
C THR A 151 -24.64 -11.00 -26.85
N ILE A 152 -24.39 -12.18 -26.29
CA ILE A 152 -23.78 -12.37 -24.98
C ILE A 152 -22.30 -12.69 -25.21
N TYR A 153 -21.42 -11.76 -24.83
CA TYR A 153 -19.98 -11.95 -24.97
C TYR A 153 -19.23 -11.78 -23.65
N GLY A 154 -18.06 -12.40 -23.56
CA GLY A 154 -17.22 -12.38 -22.36
C GLY A 154 -16.16 -13.49 -22.37
N MET A 155 -15.26 -13.44 -21.38
CA MET A 155 -14.09 -14.32 -21.24
C MET A 155 -14.44 -15.82 -21.32
N ALA A 156 -13.50 -16.65 -21.76
CA ALA A 156 -13.65 -18.10 -21.72
C ALA A 156 -13.98 -18.59 -20.29
N GLY A 157 -14.95 -19.49 -20.14
CA GLY A 157 -15.32 -20.05 -18.83
C GLY A 157 -16.15 -19.16 -17.89
N CYS A 158 -16.58 -17.95 -18.30
CA CYS A 158 -17.39 -17.05 -17.45
C CYS A 158 -18.89 -17.41 -17.32
N GLY A 159 -19.35 -18.51 -17.94
CA GLY A 159 -20.72 -19.04 -17.79
C GLY A 159 -21.77 -18.51 -18.77
N LYS A 160 -21.37 -18.01 -19.95
CA LYS A 160 -22.27 -17.43 -20.97
C LYS A 160 -23.39 -18.36 -21.42
N SER A 161 -23.06 -19.60 -21.79
CA SER A 161 -24.03 -20.59 -22.30
C SER A 161 -25.09 -20.93 -21.24
N VAL A 162 -24.68 -21.01 -19.97
CA VAL A 162 -25.60 -21.22 -18.84
C VAL A 162 -26.51 -20.00 -18.63
N LEU A 163 -25.99 -18.78 -18.78
CA LEU A 163 -26.79 -17.56 -18.70
C LEU A 163 -27.81 -17.44 -19.84
N ALA A 164 -27.42 -17.81 -21.06
CA ALA A 164 -28.32 -17.82 -22.22
C ALA A 164 -29.46 -18.83 -22.04
N ALA A 165 -29.13 -20.04 -21.58
CA ALA A 165 -30.11 -21.08 -21.28
C ALA A 165 -31.03 -20.71 -20.11
N GLU A 166 -30.55 -19.91 -19.15
CA GLU A 166 -31.37 -19.41 -18.03
C GLU A 166 -32.31 -18.28 -18.45
N ALA A 167 -31.87 -17.39 -19.35
CA ALA A 167 -32.67 -16.26 -19.81
C ALA A 167 -33.99 -16.69 -20.46
N VAL A 168 -33.98 -17.80 -21.19
CA VAL A 168 -35.16 -18.34 -21.91
C VAL A 168 -36.02 -19.28 -21.06
N ARG A 169 -35.71 -19.47 -19.78
CA ARG A 169 -36.50 -20.31 -18.86
C ARG A 169 -37.67 -19.60 -18.20
N ASP A 170 -37.84 -18.31 -18.44
CA ASP A 170 -38.96 -17.56 -17.91
C ASP A 170 -40.22 -17.77 -18.75
N HIS A 171 -41.33 -18.08 -18.08
CA HIS A 171 -42.61 -18.39 -18.73
C HIS A 171 -43.17 -17.19 -19.48
N SER A 172 -43.10 -16.00 -18.87
CA SER A 172 -43.66 -14.78 -19.46
C SER A 172 -42.95 -14.39 -20.76
N LEU A 173 -41.62 -14.51 -20.80
CA LEU A 173 -40.83 -14.27 -22.01
C LEU A 173 -41.20 -15.23 -23.15
N LEU A 174 -41.34 -16.54 -22.87
CA LEU A 174 -41.62 -17.53 -23.90
C LEU A 174 -43.03 -17.36 -24.48
N GLU A 175 -44.04 -17.12 -23.64
CA GLU A 175 -45.42 -16.98 -24.09
C GLU A 175 -45.63 -15.67 -24.88
N ASP A 176 -45.14 -14.54 -24.37
CA ASP A 176 -45.41 -13.23 -24.95
C ASP A 176 -44.53 -12.94 -26.19
N CYS A 177 -43.24 -13.32 -26.13
CA CYS A 177 -42.28 -12.99 -27.18
C CYS A 177 -42.10 -14.12 -28.19
N PHE A 178 -42.02 -15.38 -27.74
CA PHE A 178 -41.58 -16.52 -28.56
C PHE A 178 -42.55 -17.73 -28.50
N PRO A 179 -43.84 -17.56 -28.86
CA PRO A 179 -44.87 -18.58 -28.64
C PRO A 179 -44.65 -19.85 -29.48
N SER A 180 -43.93 -19.74 -30.61
CA SER A 180 -43.59 -20.87 -31.49
C SER A 180 -42.36 -21.65 -31.04
N GLY A 181 -41.78 -21.28 -29.89
CA GLY A 181 -40.69 -22.02 -29.26
C GLY A 181 -39.28 -21.46 -29.54
N VAL A 182 -38.30 -22.17 -29.00
CA VAL A 182 -36.88 -21.81 -28.99
C VAL A 182 -36.08 -22.96 -29.58
N HIS A 183 -35.02 -22.69 -30.36
CA HIS A 183 -34.17 -23.73 -30.94
C HIS A 183 -32.71 -23.50 -30.59
N TRP A 184 -32.05 -24.49 -29.99
CA TRP A 184 -30.65 -24.42 -29.58
C TRP A 184 -29.71 -25.13 -30.56
N VAL A 185 -28.61 -24.44 -30.89
CA VAL A 185 -27.60 -24.91 -31.84
C VAL A 185 -26.21 -24.73 -31.26
N SER A 186 -25.55 -25.83 -30.91
CA SER A 186 -24.13 -25.82 -30.55
C SER A 186 -23.28 -25.76 -31.81
N VAL A 187 -22.73 -24.58 -32.09
CA VAL A 187 -21.91 -24.30 -33.27
C VAL A 187 -20.45 -24.64 -32.97
N GLY A 188 -19.83 -23.96 -32.00
CA GLY A 188 -18.39 -24.10 -31.72
C GLY A 188 -17.51 -23.65 -32.90
N LYS A 189 -16.22 -23.98 -32.87
CA LYS A 189 -15.32 -23.73 -34.00
C LYS A 189 -15.65 -24.70 -35.15
N GLN A 190 -15.90 -24.16 -36.34
CA GLN A 190 -16.36 -24.95 -37.49
C GLN A 190 -15.64 -24.54 -38.77
N ASP A 191 -15.36 -25.55 -39.60
CA ASP A 191 -15.01 -25.37 -41.01
C ASP A 191 -16.28 -25.42 -41.88
N LYS A 192 -16.15 -25.12 -43.18
CA LYS A 192 -17.30 -25.09 -44.11
C LYS A 192 -18.12 -26.40 -44.13
N SER A 193 -17.43 -27.55 -44.08
CA SER A 193 -18.07 -28.87 -44.02
C SER A 193 -18.76 -29.12 -42.68
N GLY A 194 -18.14 -28.72 -41.57
CA GLY A 194 -18.70 -28.82 -40.24
C GLY A 194 -19.96 -27.96 -40.07
N LEU A 195 -19.94 -26.74 -40.58
CA LEU A 195 -21.11 -25.86 -40.59
C LEU A 195 -22.26 -26.43 -41.41
N LEU A 196 -21.97 -26.99 -42.60
CA LEU A 196 -22.98 -27.63 -43.44
C LEU A 196 -23.67 -28.80 -42.71
N MET A 197 -22.91 -29.64 -42.02
CA MET A 197 -23.48 -30.73 -41.21
C MET A 197 -24.40 -30.20 -40.10
N LYS A 198 -24.03 -29.10 -39.44
CA LYS A 198 -24.86 -28.47 -38.40
C LYS A 198 -26.17 -27.90 -38.98
N LEU A 199 -26.10 -27.26 -40.16
CA LEU A 199 -27.27 -26.75 -40.87
C LEU A 199 -28.19 -27.87 -41.37
N GLN A 200 -27.64 -28.96 -41.90
CA GLN A 200 -28.40 -30.15 -42.30
C GLN A 200 -29.14 -30.77 -41.11
N ASN A 201 -28.44 -30.97 -39.99
CA ASN A 201 -29.03 -31.51 -38.76
C ASN A 201 -30.15 -30.60 -38.23
N LEU A 202 -29.98 -29.29 -38.34
CA LEU A 202 -30.97 -28.32 -37.91
C LEU A 202 -32.20 -28.33 -38.82
N CYS A 203 -32.01 -28.33 -40.15
CA CYS A 203 -33.12 -28.44 -41.10
C CYS A 203 -33.91 -29.74 -40.90
N ALA A 204 -33.22 -30.86 -40.67
CA ALA A 204 -33.85 -32.15 -40.37
C ALA A 204 -34.65 -32.12 -39.05
N ARG A 205 -34.13 -31.42 -38.01
CA ARG A 205 -34.82 -31.27 -36.73
C ARG A 205 -36.10 -30.44 -36.83
N LEU A 206 -36.13 -29.44 -37.71
CA LEU A 206 -37.29 -28.56 -37.90
C LEU A 206 -38.38 -29.20 -38.80
N ASP A 207 -37.99 -30.09 -39.73
CA ASP A 207 -38.86 -30.70 -40.73
C ASP A 207 -39.28 -32.15 -40.37
N GLN A 208 -39.76 -32.38 -39.14
CA GLN A 208 -40.13 -33.72 -38.64
C GLN A 208 -41.34 -34.35 -39.35
N ASP A 209 -42.19 -33.53 -39.97
CA ASP A 209 -43.41 -33.98 -40.66
C ASP A 209 -43.21 -34.26 -42.16
N GLU A 210 -41.95 -34.23 -42.64
CA GLU A 210 -41.57 -34.37 -44.06
C GLU A 210 -42.37 -33.46 -45.01
N SER A 211 -42.68 -32.25 -44.55
CA SER A 211 -43.48 -31.27 -45.29
C SER A 211 -42.78 -30.73 -46.53
N PHE A 212 -41.45 -30.85 -46.57
CA PHE A 212 -40.58 -30.48 -47.69
C PHE A 212 -39.70 -31.67 -48.07
N SER A 213 -39.38 -31.83 -49.37
CA SER A 213 -38.62 -32.94 -49.96
C SER A 213 -37.58 -33.60 -49.02
N GLN A 214 -37.61 -34.94 -48.93
CA GLN A 214 -36.79 -35.79 -48.04
C GLN A 214 -35.26 -35.67 -48.24
N ARG A 215 -34.82 -34.88 -49.22
CA ARG A 215 -33.41 -34.66 -49.57
C ARG A 215 -32.75 -33.65 -48.63
N LEU A 216 -31.60 -34.00 -48.05
CA LEU A 216 -30.77 -33.08 -47.27
C LEU A 216 -30.12 -32.02 -48.19
N PRO A 217 -29.98 -30.76 -47.75
CA PRO A 217 -29.35 -29.71 -48.54
C PRO A 217 -27.87 -30.02 -48.78
N LEU A 218 -27.37 -29.82 -50.00
CA LEU A 218 -26.01 -30.22 -50.40
C LEU A 218 -24.97 -29.10 -50.25
N ASN A 219 -25.42 -27.85 -50.14
CA ASN A 219 -24.57 -26.69 -49.94
C ASN A 219 -25.16 -25.75 -48.87
N ILE A 220 -24.36 -24.78 -48.44
CA ILE A 220 -24.71 -23.87 -47.34
C ILE A 220 -25.84 -22.93 -47.77
N GLU A 221 -25.86 -22.52 -49.04
CA GLU A 221 -26.87 -21.62 -49.60
C GLU A 221 -28.26 -22.25 -49.65
N GLU A 222 -28.37 -23.51 -50.10
CA GLU A 222 -29.61 -24.29 -50.12
C GLU A 222 -30.09 -24.57 -48.69
N ALA A 223 -29.17 -24.89 -47.78
CA ALA A 223 -29.50 -25.07 -46.37
C ALA A 223 -30.01 -23.77 -45.73
N LYS A 224 -29.38 -22.64 -46.07
CA LYS A 224 -29.79 -21.30 -45.62
C LYS A 224 -31.19 -20.95 -46.14
N ASP A 225 -31.46 -21.14 -47.42
CA ASP A 225 -32.76 -20.85 -48.01
C ASP A 225 -33.88 -21.74 -47.44
N ARG A 226 -33.60 -23.04 -47.25
CA ARG A 226 -34.55 -23.96 -46.61
C ARG A 226 -34.82 -23.57 -45.16
N LEU A 227 -33.78 -23.20 -44.42
CA LEU A 227 -33.92 -22.72 -43.04
C LEU A 227 -34.78 -21.46 -42.97
N ARG A 228 -34.55 -20.49 -43.87
CA ARG A 228 -35.37 -19.27 -43.96
C ARG A 228 -36.85 -19.59 -44.17
N ILE A 229 -37.17 -20.52 -45.07
CA ILE A 229 -38.56 -20.91 -45.35
C ILE A 229 -39.19 -21.57 -44.12
N LEU A 230 -38.48 -22.49 -43.47
CA LEU A 230 -38.97 -23.20 -42.28
C LEU A 230 -39.24 -22.24 -41.12
N MET A 231 -38.32 -21.31 -40.84
CA MET A 231 -38.47 -20.35 -39.74
C MET A 231 -39.58 -19.32 -40.01
N LEU A 232 -39.77 -18.89 -41.26
CA LEU A 232 -40.83 -17.93 -41.59
C LEU A 232 -42.23 -18.56 -41.64
N ARG A 233 -42.36 -19.78 -42.19
CA ARG A 233 -43.68 -20.40 -42.42
C ARG A 233 -44.11 -21.38 -41.34
N LYS A 234 -43.18 -22.21 -40.82
CA LYS A 234 -43.51 -23.29 -39.88
C LYS A 234 -43.36 -22.85 -38.42
N TYR A 235 -42.35 -22.05 -38.12
CA TYR A 235 -42.08 -21.57 -36.74
C TYR A 235 -42.02 -20.03 -36.65
N PRO A 236 -43.13 -19.31 -36.95
CA PRO A 236 -43.14 -17.85 -36.94
C PRO A 236 -42.90 -17.31 -35.52
N ARG A 237 -42.07 -16.27 -35.36
CA ARG A 237 -41.70 -15.72 -34.03
C ARG A 237 -41.06 -16.76 -33.09
N SER A 238 -40.20 -17.62 -33.62
CA SER A 238 -39.32 -18.50 -32.83
C SER A 238 -37.96 -17.85 -32.57
N LEU A 239 -37.31 -18.22 -31.46
CA LEU A 239 -35.96 -17.76 -31.11
C LEU A 239 -34.92 -18.81 -31.49
N LEU A 240 -33.91 -18.42 -32.28
CA LEU A 240 -32.77 -19.28 -32.58
C LEU A 240 -31.58 -18.92 -31.68
N ILE A 241 -31.07 -19.89 -30.93
CA ILE A 241 -29.92 -19.72 -30.05
C ILE A 241 -28.68 -20.37 -30.67
N LEU A 242 -27.65 -19.57 -30.91
CA LEU A 242 -26.36 -20.02 -31.43
C LEU A 242 -25.31 -20.02 -30.30
N ASP A 243 -24.81 -21.19 -29.95
CA ASP A 243 -23.85 -21.34 -28.86
C ASP A 243 -22.40 -21.42 -29.37
N ASP A 244 -21.54 -20.61 -28.76
CA ASP A 244 -20.10 -20.48 -28.99
C ASP A 244 -19.74 -20.21 -30.46
N VAL A 245 -20.14 -19.05 -30.98
CA VAL A 245 -19.84 -18.62 -32.36
C VAL A 245 -18.46 -17.95 -32.44
N TRP A 246 -17.60 -18.42 -33.34
CA TRP A 246 -16.22 -17.96 -33.49
C TRP A 246 -15.99 -17.00 -34.66
N ASP A 247 -16.58 -17.28 -35.83
CA ASP A 247 -16.27 -16.55 -37.05
C ASP A 247 -17.49 -15.80 -37.62
N PRO A 248 -17.30 -14.57 -38.16
CA PRO A 248 -18.41 -13.80 -38.74
C PRO A 248 -19.07 -14.44 -39.97
N TRP A 249 -18.35 -15.30 -40.71
CA TRP A 249 -18.90 -15.97 -41.90
C TRP A 249 -19.87 -17.08 -41.54
N VAL A 250 -19.74 -17.69 -40.36
CA VAL A 250 -20.69 -18.67 -39.83
C VAL A 250 -22.04 -18.00 -39.58
N LEU A 251 -22.02 -16.78 -39.06
CA LEU A 251 -23.22 -16.00 -38.78
C LEU A 251 -23.99 -15.62 -40.05
N LYS A 252 -23.28 -15.36 -41.16
CA LYS A 252 -23.91 -15.08 -42.47
C LYS A 252 -24.77 -16.24 -42.99
N ALA A 253 -24.46 -17.48 -42.61
CA ALA A 253 -25.26 -18.64 -42.98
C ALA A 253 -26.60 -18.71 -42.21
N PHE A 254 -26.67 -18.09 -41.03
CA PHE A 254 -27.87 -18.03 -40.19
C PHE A 254 -28.65 -16.71 -40.33
N ASP A 255 -28.15 -15.75 -41.11
CA ASP A 255 -28.82 -14.48 -41.40
C ASP A 255 -30.03 -14.68 -42.32
N ASN A 256 -31.16 -15.06 -41.71
CA ASN A 256 -32.38 -15.55 -42.35
C ASN A 256 -33.66 -14.80 -41.94
N GLN A 257 -33.54 -13.54 -41.51
CA GLN A 257 -34.66 -12.75 -40.93
C GLN A 257 -35.27 -13.40 -39.67
N CYS A 258 -34.42 -14.01 -38.84
CA CYS A 258 -34.84 -14.61 -37.57
C CYS A 258 -34.45 -13.74 -36.38
N GLN A 259 -35.03 -14.03 -35.23
CA GLN A 259 -34.56 -13.53 -33.93
C GLN A 259 -33.46 -14.45 -33.43
N ILE A 260 -32.26 -13.91 -33.19
CA ILE A 260 -31.09 -14.70 -32.84
C ILE A 260 -30.49 -14.21 -31.53
N LEU A 261 -30.36 -15.14 -30.58
CA LEU A 261 -29.55 -14.98 -29.38
C LEU A 261 -28.25 -15.77 -29.59
N LEU A 262 -27.10 -15.12 -29.50
CA LEU A 262 -25.83 -15.83 -29.64
C LEU A 262 -24.90 -15.62 -28.45
N THR A 263 -24.17 -16.68 -28.11
CA THR A 263 -23.07 -16.62 -27.16
C THR A 263 -21.75 -16.67 -27.92
N THR A 264 -20.81 -15.84 -27.53
CA THR A 264 -19.51 -15.76 -28.20
C THR A 264 -18.44 -15.25 -27.24
N ARG A 265 -17.17 -15.45 -27.61
CA ARG A 265 -16.03 -14.78 -26.96
C ARG A 265 -15.70 -13.47 -27.66
N ASP A 266 -16.17 -13.27 -28.88
CA ASP A 266 -15.78 -12.14 -29.73
C ASP A 266 -16.98 -11.28 -30.06
N LYS A 267 -16.90 -9.99 -29.73
CA LYS A 267 -17.98 -9.03 -30.01
C LYS A 267 -18.14 -8.77 -31.53
N SER A 268 -17.05 -8.83 -32.29
CA SER A 268 -16.97 -8.44 -33.70
C SER A 268 -17.68 -9.41 -34.66
N VAL A 269 -18.03 -10.62 -34.19
CA VAL A 269 -18.73 -11.63 -35.02
C VAL A 269 -20.04 -11.11 -35.60
N THR A 270 -20.66 -10.12 -34.96
CA THR A 270 -21.92 -9.52 -35.41
C THR A 270 -21.76 -8.38 -36.41
N ASP A 271 -20.54 -7.94 -36.75
CA ASP A 271 -20.33 -6.82 -37.68
C ASP A 271 -20.73 -7.17 -39.11
N SER A 272 -20.67 -8.46 -39.46
CA SER A 272 -20.95 -8.97 -40.80
C SER A 272 -22.44 -9.11 -41.16
N VAL A 273 -23.33 -8.92 -40.18
CA VAL A 273 -24.78 -9.11 -40.32
C VAL A 273 -25.56 -7.80 -40.21
N MET A 274 -26.72 -7.73 -40.84
CA MET A 274 -27.60 -6.55 -40.86
C MET A 274 -28.76 -6.69 -39.85
N GLY A 275 -29.31 -5.56 -39.39
CA GLY A 275 -30.44 -5.51 -38.45
C GLY A 275 -30.08 -4.93 -37.06
N PRO A 276 -31.06 -4.81 -36.15
CA PRO A 276 -30.84 -4.29 -34.80
C PRO A 276 -29.95 -5.24 -33.99
N LYS A 277 -28.90 -4.68 -33.35
CA LYS A 277 -27.90 -5.43 -32.58
C LYS A 277 -27.88 -4.93 -31.14
N TYR A 278 -27.98 -5.86 -30.19
CA TYR A 278 -27.85 -5.59 -28.77
C TYR A 278 -26.72 -6.44 -28.19
N VAL A 279 -25.89 -5.84 -27.36
CA VAL A 279 -24.79 -6.54 -26.68
C VAL A 279 -25.03 -6.56 -25.18
N VAL A 280 -24.70 -7.69 -24.55
CA VAL A 280 -24.70 -7.88 -23.11
C VAL A 280 -23.32 -8.41 -22.71
N PRO A 281 -22.45 -7.57 -22.12
CA PRO A 281 -21.16 -8.02 -21.60
C PRO A 281 -21.37 -8.85 -20.33
N VAL A 282 -20.66 -9.96 -20.22
CA VAL A 282 -20.64 -10.79 -19.00
C VAL A 282 -19.30 -10.60 -18.29
N GLU A 283 -19.36 -10.13 -17.05
CA GLU A 283 -18.20 -10.01 -16.16
C GLU A 283 -17.47 -11.36 -16.01
N SER A 284 -16.14 -11.30 -15.98
CA SER A 284 -15.25 -12.47 -15.97
C SER A 284 -15.38 -13.34 -14.71
N GLY A 285 -15.80 -12.76 -13.57
CA GLY A 285 -15.87 -13.44 -12.28
C GLY A 285 -17.20 -13.28 -11.53
N LEU A 286 -17.47 -14.21 -10.62
CA LEU A 286 -18.52 -14.18 -9.61
C LEU A 286 -18.01 -13.47 -8.35
N GLY A 287 -18.90 -12.75 -7.67
CA GLY A 287 -18.58 -12.22 -6.34
C GLY A 287 -18.30 -13.33 -5.32
N LYS A 288 -17.51 -13.00 -4.28
CA LYS A 288 -17.07 -13.93 -3.21
C LYS A 288 -18.24 -14.75 -2.64
N GLU A 289 -19.37 -14.09 -2.39
CA GLU A 289 -20.54 -14.72 -1.81
C GLU A 289 -21.17 -15.80 -2.70
N LYS A 290 -21.18 -15.56 -4.01
CA LYS A 290 -21.68 -16.50 -5.02
C LYS A 290 -20.72 -17.66 -5.25
N GLY A 291 -19.41 -17.40 -5.17
CA GLY A 291 -18.39 -18.47 -5.15
C GLY A 291 -18.57 -19.40 -3.94
N LEU A 292 -18.83 -18.84 -2.75
CA LEU A 292 -19.05 -19.63 -1.52
C LEU A 292 -20.33 -20.46 -1.61
N GLU A 293 -21.38 -19.89 -2.21
CA GLU A 293 -22.63 -20.60 -2.47
C GLU A 293 -22.41 -21.81 -3.40
N ILE A 294 -21.59 -21.67 -4.44
CA ILE A 294 -21.24 -22.80 -5.31
C ILE A 294 -20.48 -23.89 -4.53
N LEU A 295 -19.44 -23.53 -3.78
CA LEU A 295 -18.68 -24.52 -2.99
C LEU A 295 -19.57 -25.21 -1.95
N SER A 296 -20.39 -24.43 -1.22
CA SER A 296 -21.37 -24.90 -0.24
C SER A 296 -22.31 -25.97 -0.82
N LEU A 297 -22.83 -25.74 -2.04
CA LEU A 297 -23.70 -26.68 -2.74
C LEU A 297 -22.96 -27.92 -3.25
N PHE A 298 -21.69 -27.81 -3.64
CA PHE A 298 -20.90 -28.98 -4.06
C PHE A 298 -20.53 -29.90 -2.90
N VAL A 299 -20.19 -29.34 -1.74
CA VAL A 299 -19.80 -30.11 -0.55
C VAL A 299 -20.97 -30.44 0.39
N ASN A 300 -22.17 -29.93 0.10
CA ASN A 300 -23.38 -30.05 0.93
C ASN A 300 -23.20 -29.54 2.37
N VAL A 301 -22.52 -28.40 2.52
CA VAL A 301 -22.24 -27.75 3.83
C VAL A 301 -22.77 -26.33 3.81
N LYS A 302 -23.35 -25.83 4.92
CA LYS A 302 -23.84 -24.44 4.99
C LYS A 302 -22.66 -23.46 4.96
N LYS A 303 -22.89 -22.22 4.51
CA LYS A 303 -21.85 -21.19 4.41
C LYS A 303 -21.06 -20.97 5.71
N ALA A 304 -21.71 -21.04 6.87
CA ALA A 304 -21.09 -20.86 8.19
C ALA A 304 -20.22 -22.03 8.64
N ASP A 305 -20.45 -23.22 8.08
CA ASP A 305 -19.73 -24.45 8.44
C ASP A 305 -18.62 -24.77 7.41
N LEU A 306 -18.43 -23.89 6.42
CA LEU A 306 -17.32 -24.02 5.48
C LEU A 306 -15.99 -23.75 6.19
N PRO A 307 -14.92 -24.48 5.82
CA PRO A 307 -13.63 -24.26 6.42
C PRO A 307 -13.04 -22.92 5.93
N GLU A 308 -12.21 -22.25 6.75
CA GLU A 308 -11.60 -20.96 6.43
C GLU A 308 -10.87 -20.94 5.08
N GLN A 309 -10.27 -22.08 4.68
CA GLN A 309 -9.61 -22.22 3.38
C GLN A 309 -10.57 -21.98 2.20
N ALA A 310 -11.88 -22.16 2.35
CA ALA A 310 -12.86 -21.92 1.30
C ALA A 310 -12.86 -20.45 0.86
N HIS A 311 -12.70 -19.51 1.80
CA HIS A 311 -12.59 -18.09 1.48
C HIS A 311 -11.33 -17.79 0.67
N SER A 312 -10.20 -18.38 1.06
CA SER A 312 -8.91 -18.22 0.37
C SER A 312 -8.93 -18.85 -1.02
N ILE A 313 -9.50 -20.04 -1.18
CA ILE A 313 -9.63 -20.71 -2.48
C ILE A 313 -10.42 -19.83 -3.45
N ILE A 314 -11.57 -19.28 -3.03
CA ILE A 314 -12.38 -18.44 -3.93
C ILE A 314 -11.65 -17.16 -4.31
N LYS A 315 -10.88 -16.58 -3.39
CA LYS A 315 -10.01 -15.43 -3.67
C LYS A 315 -9.01 -15.78 -4.77
N GLU A 316 -8.34 -16.93 -4.67
CA GLU A 316 -7.39 -17.41 -5.70
C GLU A 316 -8.09 -17.79 -7.02
N CYS A 317 -9.33 -18.27 -6.97
CA CYS A 317 -10.11 -18.59 -8.18
C CYS A 317 -10.62 -17.33 -8.93
N LYS A 318 -10.49 -16.13 -8.32
CA LYS A 318 -10.87 -14.83 -8.89
C LYS A 318 -12.28 -14.81 -9.49
N GLY A 319 -13.18 -15.55 -8.85
CA GLY A 319 -14.59 -15.63 -9.22
C GLY A 319 -14.90 -16.44 -10.49
N SER A 320 -13.93 -17.05 -11.19
CA SER A 320 -14.24 -17.81 -12.42
C SER A 320 -15.19 -18.99 -12.12
N PRO A 321 -16.42 -19.03 -12.68
CA PRO A 321 -17.37 -20.11 -12.43
C PRO A 321 -16.82 -21.49 -12.77
N LEU A 322 -15.99 -21.57 -13.81
CA LEU A 322 -15.35 -22.81 -14.26
C LEU A 322 -14.38 -23.35 -13.20
N VAL A 323 -13.46 -22.51 -12.72
CA VAL A 323 -12.45 -22.91 -11.72
C VAL A 323 -13.11 -23.27 -10.39
N VAL A 324 -14.09 -22.47 -9.94
CA VAL A 324 -14.84 -22.75 -8.71
C VAL A 324 -15.60 -24.07 -8.81
N SER A 325 -16.19 -24.38 -9.98
CA SER A 325 -16.88 -25.65 -10.20
C SER A 325 -15.93 -26.85 -10.27
N LEU A 326 -14.74 -26.70 -10.85
CA LEU A 326 -13.71 -27.74 -10.87
C LEU A 326 -13.22 -28.06 -9.46
N ILE A 327 -12.91 -27.04 -8.66
CA ILE A 327 -12.49 -27.22 -7.27
C ILE A 327 -13.63 -27.80 -6.43
N GLY A 328 -14.86 -27.30 -6.57
CA GLY A 328 -16.03 -27.84 -5.89
C GLY A 328 -16.25 -29.33 -6.21
N ALA A 329 -16.12 -29.73 -7.49
CA ALA A 329 -16.22 -31.13 -7.90
C ALA A 329 -15.10 -32.01 -7.32
N LEU A 330 -13.86 -31.51 -7.28
CA LEU A 330 -12.74 -32.23 -6.68
C LEU A 330 -12.87 -32.38 -5.16
N LEU A 331 -13.39 -31.35 -4.48
CA LEU A 331 -13.63 -31.38 -3.04
C LEU A 331 -14.83 -32.26 -2.67
N ARG A 332 -15.84 -32.37 -3.55
CA ARG A 332 -16.93 -33.34 -3.39
C ARG A 332 -16.41 -34.78 -3.39
N ASP A 333 -15.46 -35.09 -4.27
CA ASP A 333 -14.86 -36.41 -4.36
C ASP A 333 -13.81 -36.64 -3.23
N PHE A 334 -13.12 -35.57 -2.80
CA PHE A 334 -12.07 -35.61 -1.78
C PHE A 334 -12.25 -34.49 -0.72
N PRO A 335 -13.09 -34.69 0.31
CA PRO A 335 -13.48 -33.64 1.25
C PRO A 335 -12.36 -33.12 2.16
N ASN A 336 -11.26 -33.88 2.32
CA ASN A 336 -10.16 -33.50 3.21
C ASN A 336 -9.00 -32.76 2.52
N ARG A 337 -9.09 -32.48 1.21
CA ARG A 337 -7.97 -31.94 0.40
C ARG A 337 -8.00 -30.42 0.18
N TRP A 338 -8.70 -29.67 1.03
CA TRP A 338 -8.78 -28.20 0.95
C TRP A 338 -7.41 -27.53 0.90
N ASP A 339 -6.52 -27.85 1.84
CA ASP A 339 -5.18 -27.26 1.92
C ASP A 339 -4.30 -27.65 0.71
N TYR A 340 -4.43 -28.89 0.22
CA TYR A 340 -3.73 -29.33 -0.98
C TYR A 340 -4.12 -28.49 -2.20
N TYR A 341 -5.42 -28.30 -2.45
CA TYR A 341 -5.89 -27.52 -3.59
C TYR A 341 -5.61 -26.03 -3.44
N LEU A 342 -5.69 -25.49 -2.22
CA LEU A 342 -5.27 -24.11 -1.93
C LEU A 342 -3.80 -23.89 -2.29
N ARG A 343 -2.89 -24.78 -1.86
CA ARG A 343 -1.46 -24.69 -2.21
C ARG A 343 -1.22 -24.86 -3.72
N GLN A 344 -1.94 -25.74 -4.41
CA GLN A 344 -1.79 -25.89 -5.86
C GLN A 344 -2.25 -24.64 -6.63
N LEU A 345 -3.33 -23.99 -6.18
CA LEU A 345 -3.80 -22.72 -6.73
C LEU A 345 -2.80 -21.59 -6.46
N GLN A 346 -2.29 -21.49 -5.23
CA GLN A 346 -1.25 -20.51 -4.86
C GLN A 346 0.04 -20.70 -5.66
N ASN A 347 0.44 -21.94 -5.92
CA ASN A 347 1.60 -22.26 -6.77
C ASN A 347 1.32 -22.10 -8.28
N LYS A 348 0.10 -21.71 -8.66
CA LYS A 348 -0.33 -21.43 -10.04
C LYS A 348 -0.10 -22.59 -11.00
N GLN A 349 -0.19 -23.84 -10.52
CA GLN A 349 0.02 -25.03 -11.34
C GLN A 349 -1.29 -25.57 -11.92
N PHE A 350 -1.95 -24.77 -12.77
CA PHE A 350 -3.28 -25.07 -13.30
C PHE A 350 -3.33 -26.38 -14.11
N LYS A 351 -2.21 -26.80 -14.72
CA LYS A 351 -2.05 -28.10 -15.40
C LYS A 351 -2.34 -29.33 -14.54
N ARG A 352 -2.21 -29.21 -13.21
CA ARG A 352 -2.45 -30.31 -12.24
C ARG A 352 -3.91 -30.42 -11.81
N ILE A 353 -4.75 -29.43 -12.12
CA ILE A 353 -6.17 -29.39 -11.78
C ILE A 353 -6.96 -29.85 -13.01
N ARG A 354 -7.34 -31.13 -13.06
CA ARG A 354 -8.08 -31.71 -14.18
C ARG A 354 -9.32 -32.44 -13.71
N LYS A 355 -10.43 -32.25 -14.42
CA LYS A 355 -11.64 -33.07 -14.27
C LYS A 355 -12.47 -33.01 -15.55
N SER A 356 -12.92 -34.17 -16.03
CA SER A 356 -13.96 -34.24 -17.05
C SER A 356 -15.31 -33.81 -16.45
N SER A 357 -15.85 -32.70 -16.95
CA SER A 357 -17.16 -32.15 -16.58
C SER A 357 -18.03 -32.02 -17.82
N SER A 358 -19.22 -31.41 -17.69
CA SER A 358 -20.09 -31.02 -18.81
C SER A 358 -19.52 -29.86 -19.66
N TYR A 359 -18.30 -29.42 -19.37
CA TYR A 359 -17.55 -28.45 -20.17
C TYR A 359 -16.66 -29.18 -21.17
N ASP A 360 -16.41 -28.56 -22.32
CA ASP A 360 -15.60 -29.12 -23.42
C ASP A 360 -14.08 -29.13 -23.15
N TYR A 361 -13.62 -28.69 -21.97
CA TYR A 361 -12.19 -28.52 -21.63
C TYR A 361 -11.81 -29.27 -20.35
N GLU A 362 -10.60 -29.87 -20.31
CA GLU A 362 -10.10 -30.56 -19.10
C GLU A 362 -9.55 -29.57 -18.05
N ALA A 363 -9.01 -28.42 -18.50
CA ALA A 363 -8.40 -27.39 -17.66
C ALA A 363 -8.60 -25.97 -18.25
N LEU A 364 -8.38 -24.95 -17.41
CA LEU A 364 -8.48 -23.53 -17.81
C LEU A 364 -7.40 -23.14 -18.84
N ASP A 365 -6.19 -23.69 -18.73
CA ASP A 365 -5.06 -23.40 -19.63
C ASP A 365 -5.37 -23.75 -21.08
N GLU A 366 -6.13 -24.83 -21.31
CA GLU A 366 -6.54 -25.26 -22.65
C GLU A 366 -7.51 -24.26 -23.28
N ALA A 367 -8.47 -23.74 -22.50
CA ALA A 367 -9.43 -22.75 -22.99
C ALA A 367 -8.76 -21.42 -23.37
N MET A 368 -7.71 -21.03 -22.64
CA MET A 368 -6.88 -19.85 -22.92
C MET A 368 -5.93 -20.08 -24.09
N SER A 369 -5.26 -21.23 -24.16
CA SER A 369 -4.34 -21.58 -25.26
C SER A 369 -5.02 -21.55 -26.62
N ILE A 370 -6.23 -22.11 -26.73
CA ILE A 370 -7.00 -22.11 -27.97
C ILE A 370 -7.36 -20.67 -28.39
N SER A 371 -7.63 -19.78 -27.43
CA SER A 371 -7.97 -18.38 -27.75
C SER A 371 -6.75 -17.61 -28.28
N VAL A 372 -5.54 -17.95 -27.82
CA VAL A 372 -4.27 -17.35 -28.26
C VAL A 372 -3.77 -17.94 -29.58
N GLU A 373 -3.97 -19.24 -29.82
CA GLU A 373 -3.61 -19.89 -31.10
C GLU A 373 -4.44 -19.37 -32.29
N MET A 374 -5.59 -18.76 -32.03
CA MET A 374 -6.49 -18.19 -33.06
C MET A 374 -6.15 -16.74 -33.41
N LEU A 375 -5.05 -16.20 -32.88
CA LEU A 375 -4.47 -14.95 -33.35
C LEU A 375 -3.73 -15.17 -34.66
N ARG A 376 -3.66 -14.12 -35.48
CA ARG A 376 -2.83 -14.13 -36.68
C ARG A 376 -1.35 -14.15 -36.26
N GLU A 377 -0.49 -14.80 -37.05
CA GLU A 377 0.93 -14.97 -36.71
C GLU A 377 1.69 -13.63 -36.62
N ASP A 378 1.25 -12.58 -37.31
CA ASP A 378 1.81 -11.22 -37.24
C ASP A 378 1.55 -10.51 -35.90
N ILE A 379 0.40 -10.76 -35.27
CA ILE A 379 -0.03 -10.09 -34.03
C ILE A 379 0.28 -10.93 -32.77
N LYS A 380 0.63 -12.20 -32.96
CA LYS A 380 0.89 -13.16 -31.88
C LYS A 380 2.11 -12.79 -31.05
N ASP A 381 3.15 -12.26 -31.69
CA ASP A 381 4.37 -11.79 -31.01
C ASP A 381 4.06 -10.57 -30.12
N TYR A 382 3.29 -9.60 -30.62
CA TYR A 382 2.81 -8.48 -29.79
C TYR A 382 1.99 -8.94 -28.58
N TYR A 383 1.17 -9.99 -28.73
CA TYR A 383 0.44 -10.55 -27.59
C TYR A 383 1.38 -11.21 -26.56
N THR A 384 2.52 -11.75 -26.98
CA THR A 384 3.53 -12.26 -26.05
C THR A 384 4.24 -11.15 -25.29
N ASP A 385 4.45 -9.98 -25.90
CA ASP A 385 5.05 -8.83 -25.24
C ASP A 385 4.16 -8.30 -24.09
N LEU A 386 2.83 -8.42 -24.22
CA LEU A 386 1.89 -8.07 -23.15
C LEU A 386 2.05 -8.93 -21.88
N SER A 387 2.92 -9.96 -21.89
CA SER A 387 3.30 -10.70 -20.68
C SER A 387 4.05 -9.87 -19.63
N ILE A 388 4.58 -8.70 -20.01
CA ILE A 388 5.19 -7.74 -19.08
C ILE A 388 4.15 -7.02 -18.19
N LEU A 389 2.87 -7.08 -18.56
CA LEU A 389 1.81 -6.42 -17.81
C LEU A 389 1.61 -7.11 -16.46
N GLN A 390 1.73 -6.33 -15.40
CA GLN A 390 1.43 -6.79 -14.04
C GLN A 390 -0.08 -6.91 -13.83
N LYS A 391 -0.46 -7.75 -12.86
CA LYS A 391 -1.85 -7.96 -12.46
C LYS A 391 -2.45 -6.66 -11.94
N ASP A 392 -3.71 -6.41 -12.28
CA ASP A 392 -4.47 -5.24 -11.86
C ASP A 392 -3.86 -3.86 -12.26
N VAL A 393 -2.83 -3.84 -13.13
CA VAL A 393 -2.21 -2.61 -13.63
C VAL A 393 -2.84 -2.19 -14.96
N LYS A 394 -3.37 -0.97 -14.99
CA LYS A 394 -3.90 -0.35 -16.21
C LYS A 394 -2.79 0.41 -16.92
N VAL A 395 -2.48 0.01 -18.15
CA VAL A 395 -1.39 0.60 -18.94
C VAL A 395 -1.95 1.54 -20.01
N PRO A 396 -1.45 2.79 -20.10
CA PRO A 396 -1.85 3.70 -21.16
C PRO A 396 -1.23 3.30 -22.49
N THR A 397 -1.93 3.58 -23.61
CA THR A 397 -1.45 3.28 -24.97
C THR A 397 -0.01 3.72 -25.22
N LYS A 398 0.38 4.88 -24.68
CA LYS A 398 1.68 5.52 -24.93
C LYS A 398 2.88 4.67 -24.50
N VAL A 399 2.72 3.82 -23.49
CA VAL A 399 3.78 2.88 -23.05
C VAL A 399 3.98 1.79 -24.10
N LEU A 400 2.89 1.32 -24.70
CA LEU A 400 2.92 0.29 -25.74
C LEU A 400 3.42 0.86 -27.09
N CYS A 401 3.20 2.15 -27.35
CA CYS A 401 3.84 2.86 -28.46
C CYS A 401 5.36 2.85 -28.37
N ILE A 402 5.91 3.00 -27.16
CA ILE A 402 7.35 2.92 -26.91
C ILE A 402 7.82 1.46 -27.01
N LEU A 403 7.02 0.50 -26.53
CA LEU A 403 7.38 -0.91 -26.59
C LEU A 403 7.48 -1.45 -28.02
N TRP A 404 6.58 -1.01 -28.90
CA TRP A 404 6.50 -1.49 -30.28
C TRP A 404 7.09 -0.52 -31.31
N ASP A 405 7.57 0.64 -30.89
CA ASP A 405 8.10 1.71 -31.76
C ASP A 405 7.12 2.11 -32.89
N MET A 406 5.85 2.33 -32.54
CA MET A 406 4.75 2.62 -33.47
C MET A 406 3.94 3.86 -33.07
N GLU A 407 3.20 4.43 -34.04
CA GLU A 407 2.29 5.55 -33.77
C GLU A 407 1.07 5.11 -32.92
N THR A 408 0.42 6.07 -32.25
CA THR A 408 -0.62 5.76 -31.26
C THR A 408 -1.84 5.08 -31.89
N GLU A 409 -2.22 5.51 -33.09
CA GLU A 409 -3.36 4.98 -33.82
C GLU A 409 -3.15 3.51 -34.24
N GLU A 410 -1.96 3.17 -34.72
CA GLU A 410 -1.64 1.79 -35.14
C GLU A 410 -1.64 0.83 -33.95
N VAL A 411 -1.10 1.28 -32.82
CA VAL A 411 -1.11 0.52 -31.56
C VAL A 411 -2.54 0.33 -31.05
N GLU A 412 -3.39 1.36 -31.10
CA GLU A 412 -4.79 1.26 -30.69
C GLU A 412 -5.59 0.28 -31.55
N ASP A 413 -5.33 0.22 -32.85
CA ASP A 413 -5.99 -0.74 -33.74
C ASP A 413 -5.63 -2.20 -33.38
N ILE A 414 -4.34 -2.47 -33.12
CA ILE A 414 -3.87 -3.79 -32.67
C ILE A 414 -4.51 -4.16 -31.32
N LEU A 415 -4.49 -3.24 -30.36
CA LEU A 415 -5.05 -3.48 -29.03
C LEU A 415 -6.57 -3.67 -29.07
N GLN A 416 -7.27 -2.95 -29.97
CA GLN A 416 -8.70 -3.11 -30.17
C GLN A 416 -9.04 -4.50 -30.75
N GLU A 417 -8.17 -5.10 -31.57
CA GLU A 417 -8.34 -6.49 -32.01
C GLU A 417 -8.26 -7.49 -30.83
N PHE A 418 -7.33 -7.28 -29.88
CA PHE A 418 -7.29 -8.08 -28.65
C PHE A 418 -8.51 -7.89 -27.76
N VAL A 419 -9.04 -6.67 -27.66
CA VAL A 419 -10.27 -6.36 -26.93
C VAL A 419 -11.47 -7.04 -27.56
N ASN A 420 -11.57 -7.03 -28.89
CA ASN A 420 -12.64 -7.68 -29.61
C ASN A 420 -12.66 -9.19 -29.32
N LYS A 421 -11.48 -9.82 -29.27
CA LYS A 421 -11.30 -11.25 -28.92
C LYS A 421 -11.44 -11.56 -27.42
N SER A 422 -11.75 -10.57 -26.58
CA SER A 422 -11.79 -10.69 -25.11
C SER A 422 -10.48 -11.21 -24.49
N LEU A 423 -9.35 -10.98 -25.16
CA LEU A 423 -8.00 -11.31 -24.65
C LEU A 423 -7.41 -10.15 -23.85
N LEU A 424 -7.89 -8.93 -24.07
CA LEU A 424 -7.47 -7.72 -23.38
C LEU A 424 -8.71 -6.91 -22.98
N PHE A 425 -8.65 -6.21 -21.86
CA PHE A 425 -9.69 -5.30 -21.43
C PHE A 425 -9.25 -3.86 -21.67
N CYS A 426 -10.22 -3.01 -21.96
CA CYS A 426 -9.99 -1.59 -22.21
C CYS A 426 -10.96 -0.77 -21.37
N ASP A 427 -10.41 0.22 -20.68
CA ASP A 427 -11.13 1.24 -19.94
C ASP A 427 -10.94 2.60 -20.62
N ARG A 428 -12.01 3.40 -20.64
CA ARG A 428 -12.02 4.72 -21.26
C ARG A 428 -11.95 5.78 -20.19
N ASN A 429 -10.76 6.32 -19.94
CA ASN A 429 -10.55 7.41 -19.00
C ASN A 429 -10.04 8.66 -19.74
N GLY A 430 -10.96 9.51 -20.19
CA GLY A 430 -10.64 10.70 -20.97
C GLY A 430 -10.34 10.42 -22.45
N LYS A 431 -9.28 11.03 -23.01
CA LYS A 431 -8.88 10.88 -24.43
C LYS A 431 -7.99 9.65 -24.68
N SER A 432 -7.37 9.08 -23.66
CA SER A 432 -6.47 7.92 -23.77
C SER A 432 -7.15 6.62 -23.31
N PHE A 433 -6.94 5.56 -24.09
CA PHE A 433 -7.35 4.21 -23.71
C PHE A 433 -6.36 3.63 -22.69
N HIS A 434 -6.91 2.92 -21.70
CA HIS A 434 -6.13 2.19 -20.72
C HIS A 434 -6.44 0.71 -20.85
N TYR A 435 -5.39 -0.08 -21.09
CA TYR A 435 -5.50 -1.50 -21.34
C TYR A 435 -5.03 -2.31 -20.14
N TYR A 436 -5.69 -3.42 -19.86
CA TYR A 436 -5.31 -4.32 -18.78
C TYR A 436 -5.71 -5.76 -19.09
N LEU A 437 -4.97 -6.71 -18.54
CA LEU A 437 -5.26 -8.13 -18.64
C LEU A 437 -6.00 -8.61 -17.41
N HIS A 438 -6.82 -9.63 -17.57
CA HIS A 438 -7.36 -10.34 -16.42
C HIS A 438 -6.27 -11.25 -15.83
N ASP A 439 -6.28 -11.38 -14.51
CA ASP A 439 -5.20 -12.03 -13.78
C ASP A 439 -4.89 -13.46 -14.16
N LEU A 440 -5.91 -14.23 -14.55
CA LEU A 440 -5.76 -15.59 -15.06
C LEU A 440 -5.04 -15.62 -16.41
N GLN A 441 -5.18 -14.56 -17.23
CA GLN A 441 -4.48 -14.41 -18.51
C GLN A 441 -3.02 -14.02 -18.27
N VAL A 442 -2.77 -13.14 -17.31
CA VAL A 442 -1.41 -12.79 -16.86
C VAL A 442 -0.69 -14.04 -16.37
N ASP A 443 -1.30 -14.81 -15.46
CA ASP A 443 -0.69 -16.05 -14.95
C ASP A 443 -0.37 -17.06 -16.05
N PHE A 444 -1.28 -17.21 -17.02
CA PHE A 444 -1.06 -18.05 -18.20
C PHE A 444 0.12 -17.58 -19.05
N LEU A 445 0.21 -16.28 -19.34
CA LEU A 445 1.30 -15.68 -20.11
C LEU A 445 2.65 -15.77 -19.36
N THR A 446 2.65 -15.50 -18.05
CA THR A 446 3.85 -15.61 -17.21
C THR A 446 4.36 -17.05 -17.15
N GLU A 447 3.49 -18.06 -17.10
CA GLU A 447 3.94 -19.47 -17.17
C GLU A 447 4.53 -19.83 -18.54
N LYS A 448 3.96 -19.29 -19.63
CA LYS A 448 4.40 -19.54 -21.00
C LYS A 448 5.75 -18.89 -21.32
N ASN A 449 6.01 -17.68 -20.82
CA ASN A 449 7.15 -16.83 -21.23
C ASN A 449 8.30 -16.76 -20.20
N ARG A 450 8.42 -17.72 -19.28
CA ARG A 450 9.44 -17.72 -18.19
C ARG A 450 10.91 -17.60 -18.65
N SER A 451 11.23 -17.82 -19.93
CA SER A 451 12.59 -17.79 -20.46
C SER A 451 13.14 -16.39 -20.78
N GLN A 452 12.28 -15.40 -21.04
CA GLN A 452 12.70 -14.03 -21.45
C GLN A 452 13.07 -13.10 -20.28
N LEU A 453 12.86 -13.52 -19.03
CA LEU A 453 13.13 -12.73 -17.82
C LEU A 453 14.60 -12.33 -17.59
N GLN A 454 15.56 -12.88 -18.35
CA GLN A 454 16.99 -12.58 -18.18
C GLN A 454 17.38 -11.17 -18.66
N GLU A 455 16.69 -10.61 -19.65
CA GLU A 455 16.96 -9.25 -20.14
C GLU A 455 16.41 -8.19 -19.18
N LEU A 456 15.30 -8.47 -18.49
CA LEU A 456 14.71 -7.61 -17.46
C LEU A 456 15.67 -7.41 -16.26
N CYS A 457 16.42 -8.45 -15.90
CA CYS A 457 17.40 -8.39 -14.81
C CYS A 457 18.51 -7.35 -15.08
N ALA A 458 18.95 -7.20 -16.34
CA ALA A 458 19.99 -6.23 -16.68
C ALA A 458 19.47 -4.78 -16.59
N LEU A 459 18.20 -4.55 -16.93
CA LEU A 459 17.56 -3.23 -16.82
C LEU A 459 17.35 -2.82 -15.36
N MET A 460 16.94 -3.75 -14.49
CA MET A 460 16.68 -3.46 -13.08
C MET A 460 17.92 -2.98 -12.32
N PHE A 461 19.11 -3.44 -12.71
CA PHE A 461 20.37 -3.06 -12.08
C PHE A 461 21.01 -1.79 -12.65
N SER A 462 20.31 -1.02 -13.50
CA SER A 462 20.79 0.26 -14.02
C SER A 462 20.36 1.43 -13.14
N LEU A 463 21.31 2.27 -12.71
CA LEU A 463 21.02 3.50 -11.95
C LEU A 463 20.14 4.49 -12.72
N ASP A 464 20.28 4.55 -14.05
CA ASP A 464 19.47 5.45 -14.89
C ASP A 464 18.00 5.02 -14.91
N TRP A 465 17.76 3.70 -14.92
CA TRP A 465 16.42 3.14 -14.80
C TRP A 465 15.81 3.46 -13.43
N ILE A 466 16.58 3.28 -12.36
CA ILE A 466 16.13 3.60 -11.00
C ILE A 466 15.81 5.08 -10.89
N LYS A 467 16.64 5.97 -11.42
CA LYS A 467 16.39 7.41 -11.47
C LYS A 467 15.07 7.72 -12.18
N ALA A 468 14.93 7.29 -13.43
CA ALA A 468 13.74 7.57 -14.22
C ALA A 468 12.46 7.03 -13.58
N LYS A 469 12.51 5.82 -13.00
CA LYS A 469 11.35 5.19 -12.37
C LYS A 469 11.00 5.81 -11.02
N THR A 470 11.99 6.12 -10.19
CA THR A 470 11.76 6.76 -8.89
C THR A 470 11.25 8.19 -9.05
N GLU A 471 11.69 8.93 -10.07
CA GLU A 471 11.13 10.24 -10.42
C GLU A 471 9.64 10.18 -10.79
N LEU A 472 9.20 9.11 -11.46
CA LEU A 472 7.82 8.98 -11.95
C LEU A 472 6.87 8.31 -10.95
N VAL A 473 7.29 7.20 -10.35
CA VAL A 473 6.44 6.29 -9.55
C VAL A 473 6.82 6.31 -8.07
N GLY A 474 8.05 6.71 -7.74
CA GLY A 474 8.62 6.57 -6.42
C GLY A 474 9.27 5.20 -6.16
N PRO A 475 9.97 5.06 -5.02
CA PRO A 475 10.83 3.89 -4.74
C PRO A 475 10.08 2.64 -4.28
N ALA A 476 8.88 2.77 -3.69
CA ALA A 476 8.20 1.65 -3.03
C ALA A 476 7.82 0.51 -3.98
N HIS A 477 7.34 0.86 -5.18
CA HIS A 477 6.99 -0.12 -6.20
C HIS A 477 8.23 -0.86 -6.74
N LEU A 478 9.35 -0.15 -6.89
CA LEU A 478 10.60 -0.76 -7.33
C LEU A 478 11.16 -1.74 -6.27
N ILE A 479 11.06 -1.41 -4.97
CA ILE A 479 11.42 -2.33 -3.89
C ILE A 479 10.58 -3.61 -3.97
N HIS A 480 9.28 -3.49 -4.25
CA HIS A 480 8.39 -4.64 -4.43
C HIS A 480 8.84 -5.54 -5.59
N GLU A 481 9.17 -4.97 -6.75
CA GLU A 481 9.68 -5.72 -7.90
C GLU A 481 10.96 -6.48 -7.58
N PHE A 482 11.92 -5.84 -6.89
CA PHE A 482 13.14 -6.53 -6.45
C PHE A 482 12.84 -7.72 -5.54
N MET A 483 11.79 -7.65 -4.72
CA MET A 483 11.36 -8.75 -3.85
C MET A 483 10.66 -9.86 -4.62
N GLU A 484 9.72 -9.53 -5.52
CA GLU A 484 9.00 -10.52 -6.32
C GLU A 484 9.95 -11.27 -7.25
N TYR A 485 10.82 -10.55 -7.96
CA TYR A 485 11.76 -11.15 -8.89
C TYR A 485 13.02 -11.69 -8.21
N ARG A 486 13.15 -11.57 -6.88
CA ARG A 486 14.30 -12.07 -6.11
C ARG A 486 14.64 -13.52 -6.45
N HIS A 487 13.66 -14.42 -6.47
CA HIS A 487 13.89 -15.83 -6.78
C HIS A 487 14.42 -16.11 -8.21
N ILE A 488 14.23 -15.17 -9.14
CA ILE A 488 14.76 -15.21 -10.51
C ILE A 488 16.15 -14.56 -10.56
N LEU A 489 16.32 -13.42 -9.87
CA LEU A 489 17.58 -12.65 -9.75
C LEU A 489 18.65 -13.42 -8.97
N ASP A 490 18.25 -14.15 -7.93
CA ASP A 490 19.10 -14.90 -6.99
C ASP A 490 19.90 -16.03 -7.68
N LYS A 491 19.51 -16.47 -8.90
CA LYS A 491 20.27 -17.49 -9.63
C LYS A 491 21.62 -17.01 -10.17
N LYS A 492 21.84 -15.69 -10.25
CA LYS A 492 23.12 -15.11 -10.66
C LYS A 492 23.70 -14.15 -9.61
N ASP A 493 22.90 -13.27 -8.97
CA ASP A 493 23.44 -12.14 -8.20
C ASP A 493 22.59 -11.73 -6.96
N CYS A 494 22.42 -12.63 -5.96
CA CYS A 494 21.66 -12.31 -4.72
C CYS A 494 22.16 -11.05 -3.99
N ALA A 495 23.48 -10.86 -3.93
CA ALA A 495 24.10 -9.76 -3.20
C ALA A 495 23.82 -8.40 -3.86
N VAL A 496 23.78 -8.36 -5.19
CA VAL A 496 23.46 -7.13 -5.95
C VAL A 496 22.02 -6.71 -5.68
N CYS A 497 21.09 -7.67 -5.68
CA CYS A 497 19.68 -7.41 -5.38
C CYS A 497 19.51 -6.85 -3.94
N GLU A 498 20.19 -7.44 -2.96
CA GLU A 498 20.16 -6.98 -1.57
C GLU A 498 20.71 -5.55 -1.43
N ASN A 499 21.81 -5.23 -2.11
CA ASN A 499 22.39 -3.90 -2.13
C ASN A 499 21.40 -2.82 -2.64
N PHE A 500 20.71 -3.09 -3.75
CA PHE A 500 19.72 -2.16 -4.29
C PHE A 500 18.47 -2.04 -3.40
N GLN A 501 18.05 -3.14 -2.76
CA GLN A 501 16.94 -3.12 -1.80
C GLN A 501 17.28 -2.23 -0.60
N GLU A 502 18.45 -2.41 0.02
CA GLU A 502 18.91 -1.55 1.12
C GLU A 502 18.99 -0.08 0.68
N PHE A 503 19.63 0.19 -0.47
CA PHE A 503 19.75 1.54 -1.02
C PHE A 503 18.40 2.25 -1.20
N LEU A 504 17.42 1.58 -1.83
CA LEU A 504 16.09 2.15 -2.04
C LEU A 504 15.32 2.31 -0.73
N SER A 505 15.49 1.38 0.20
CA SER A 505 14.81 1.39 1.49
C SER A 505 15.28 2.53 2.40
N LEU A 506 16.57 2.87 2.35
CA LEU A 506 17.18 3.94 3.15
C LEU A 506 16.88 5.31 2.56
N ASN A 507 17.06 5.44 1.24
CA ASN A 507 16.86 6.69 0.52
C ASN A 507 15.39 6.91 0.10
N GLY A 508 14.46 6.05 0.53
CA GLY A 508 13.06 6.10 0.13
C GLY A 508 12.35 7.42 0.47
N HIS A 509 12.82 8.15 1.47
CA HIS A 509 12.30 9.47 1.86
C HIS A 509 12.85 10.64 1.00
N LEU A 510 13.95 10.43 0.27
CA LEU A 510 14.58 11.40 -0.65
C LEU A 510 14.17 11.14 -2.10
N LEU A 511 14.05 9.86 -2.47
CA LEU A 511 13.72 9.42 -3.82
C LEU A 511 12.24 9.69 -4.14
N GLY A 512 11.97 10.33 -5.27
CA GLY A 512 10.61 10.60 -5.78
C GLY A 512 10.02 11.97 -5.40
N ARG A 513 10.79 12.85 -4.75
CA ARG A 513 10.38 14.24 -4.47
C ARG A 513 11.27 15.24 -5.20
N GLN A 514 10.68 16.35 -5.66
CA GLN A 514 11.43 17.48 -6.19
C GLN A 514 11.82 18.45 -5.05
N PRO A 515 13.05 19.02 -5.06
CA PRO A 515 14.11 18.81 -6.05
C PRO A 515 14.73 17.41 -5.96
N PHE A 516 14.83 16.73 -7.09
CA PHE A 516 15.29 15.34 -7.14
C PHE A 516 16.80 15.28 -6.84
N PRO A 517 17.24 14.45 -5.88
CA PRO A 517 18.66 14.35 -5.53
C PRO A 517 19.47 13.69 -6.66
N ASN A 518 20.75 14.03 -6.76
CA ASN A 518 21.63 13.33 -7.69
C ASN A 518 21.86 11.88 -7.21
N ILE A 519 21.34 10.91 -7.99
CA ILE A 519 21.40 9.48 -7.67
C ILE A 519 22.84 8.97 -7.52
N VAL A 520 23.77 9.52 -8.31
CA VAL A 520 25.19 9.15 -8.28
C VAL A 520 25.80 9.55 -6.94
N GLN A 521 25.48 10.75 -6.44
CA GLN A 521 25.96 11.23 -5.14
C GLN A 521 25.41 10.40 -3.97
N LEU A 522 24.15 9.96 -4.05
CA LEU A 522 23.57 9.03 -3.08
C LEU A 522 24.25 7.67 -3.15
N GLY A 523 24.48 7.12 -4.35
CA GLY A 523 25.19 5.86 -4.54
C GLY A 523 26.64 5.90 -4.02
N LEU A 524 27.32 7.06 -4.08
CA LEU A 524 28.65 7.23 -3.49
C LEU A 524 28.67 7.13 -1.95
N CYS A 525 27.53 7.29 -1.29
CA CYS A 525 27.39 7.14 0.16
C CYS A 525 27.28 5.67 0.59
N GLU A 526 27.00 4.74 -0.35
CA GLU A 526 26.86 3.32 -0.07
C GLU A 526 28.21 2.62 0.23
N PRO A 527 28.18 1.45 0.91
CA PRO A 527 29.39 0.66 1.18
C PRO A 527 30.17 0.31 -0.09
N GLU A 528 31.50 0.26 -0.02
CA GLU A 528 32.33 -0.05 -1.20
C GLU A 528 32.10 -1.44 -1.80
N THR A 529 31.59 -2.38 -0.99
CA THR A 529 31.20 -3.72 -1.42
C THR A 529 29.89 -3.74 -2.21
N SER A 530 29.13 -2.65 -2.18
CA SER A 530 27.84 -2.52 -2.86
C SER A 530 28.04 -2.29 -4.36
N GLU A 531 27.26 -2.98 -5.18
CA GLU A 531 27.25 -2.77 -6.63
C GLU A 531 26.76 -1.36 -6.99
N VAL A 532 25.83 -0.81 -6.19
CA VAL A 532 25.33 0.57 -6.33
C VAL A 532 26.49 1.57 -6.26
N TYR A 533 27.40 1.37 -5.30
CA TYR A 533 28.57 2.21 -5.14
C TYR A 533 29.52 2.08 -6.34
N GLN A 534 29.77 0.87 -6.83
CA GLN A 534 30.69 0.64 -7.94
C GLN A 534 30.17 1.29 -9.23
N GLN A 535 28.88 1.14 -9.52
CA GLN A 535 28.24 1.79 -10.67
C GLN A 535 28.24 3.32 -10.53
N ALA A 536 27.85 3.84 -9.36
CA ALA A 536 27.87 5.28 -9.11
C ALA A 536 29.29 5.86 -9.21
N LYS A 537 30.30 5.16 -8.68
CA LYS A 537 31.70 5.59 -8.80
C LYS A 537 32.19 5.59 -10.24
N LEU A 538 31.74 4.64 -11.06
CA LEU A 538 32.07 4.59 -12.48
C LEU A 538 31.44 5.76 -13.25
N GLN A 539 30.13 6.01 -13.04
CA GLN A 539 29.43 7.16 -13.64
C GLN A 539 30.02 8.48 -13.17
N ALA A 540 30.31 8.63 -11.87
CA ALA A 540 30.92 9.83 -11.31
C ALA A 540 32.27 10.15 -11.99
N LYS A 541 33.15 9.14 -12.17
CA LYS A 541 34.43 9.34 -12.86
C LYS A 541 34.29 9.81 -14.31
N GLN A 542 33.25 9.33 -15.01
CA GLN A 542 32.97 9.76 -16.39
C GLN A 542 32.43 11.20 -16.44
N GLU A 543 31.71 11.63 -15.41
CA GLU A 543 31.10 12.96 -15.33
C GLU A 543 32.01 14.03 -14.68
N VAL A 544 33.01 13.65 -13.88
CA VAL A 544 34.00 14.59 -13.33
C VAL A 544 34.77 15.27 -14.47
N ASP A 545 35.08 14.52 -15.53
CA ASP A 545 35.68 15.08 -16.76
C ASP A 545 34.78 16.16 -17.42
N ASN A 546 33.48 16.14 -17.14
CA ASN A 546 32.50 17.11 -17.63
C ASN A 546 32.28 18.32 -16.67
N GLY A 547 33.04 18.40 -15.57
CA GLY A 547 32.99 19.52 -14.61
C GLY A 547 31.99 19.38 -13.47
N MET A 548 31.39 18.19 -13.27
CA MET A 548 30.53 17.90 -12.12
C MET A 548 31.36 17.62 -10.86
N LEU A 549 30.89 18.11 -9.71
CA LEU A 549 31.59 17.96 -8.43
C LEU A 549 30.95 16.85 -7.60
N TYR A 550 31.66 15.73 -7.45
CA TYR A 550 31.25 14.62 -6.58
C TYR A 550 32.07 14.55 -5.30
N LEU A 551 31.43 14.12 -4.22
CA LEU A 551 32.04 13.95 -2.91
C LEU A 551 32.10 12.48 -2.52
N GLU A 552 33.27 12.05 -2.08
CA GLU A 552 33.52 10.72 -1.54
C GLU A 552 33.53 10.76 -0.01
N TRP A 553 32.71 9.90 0.59
CA TRP A 553 32.67 9.74 2.05
C TRP A 553 33.66 8.67 2.50
N ILE A 554 34.74 9.09 3.18
CA ILE A 554 35.90 8.24 3.47
C ILE A 554 35.63 7.28 4.64
N ASN A 555 35.07 7.78 5.74
CA ASN A 555 34.91 7.02 6.98
C ASN A 555 33.62 6.18 7.05
N LYS A 556 32.93 6.00 5.91
CA LYS A 556 31.65 5.28 5.81
C LYS A 556 31.70 3.81 6.22
N LYS A 557 32.85 3.14 6.06
CA LYS A 557 33.02 1.69 6.36
C LYS A 557 32.68 1.30 7.80
N ASN A 558 32.83 2.25 8.73
CA ASN A 558 32.61 2.01 10.15
C ASN A 558 31.14 2.21 10.57
N ILE A 559 30.30 2.80 9.71
CA ILE A 559 28.96 3.23 10.07
C ILE A 559 27.96 2.31 9.37
N LYS A 560 27.26 1.48 10.15
CA LYS A 560 26.20 0.62 9.64
C LYS A 560 24.85 1.29 9.87
N ASN A 561 24.08 1.45 8.79
CA ASN A 561 22.69 1.87 8.91
C ASN A 561 21.88 0.82 9.67
N LEU A 562 21.16 1.30 10.69
CA LEU A 562 20.43 0.49 11.66
C LEU A 562 18.98 0.21 11.23
N SER A 563 18.40 1.06 10.39
CA SER A 563 17.05 0.91 9.86
C SER A 563 17.00 -0.15 8.76
N ARG A 564 15.93 -0.95 8.77
CA ARG A 564 15.60 -1.92 7.72
C ARG A 564 14.82 -1.28 6.57
N LEU A 565 13.92 -0.35 6.87
CA LEU A 565 13.06 0.29 5.88
C LEU A 565 12.68 1.70 6.35
N VAL A 566 12.69 2.67 5.45
CA VAL A 566 12.20 4.04 5.69
C VAL A 566 11.12 4.34 4.65
N VAL A 567 9.90 4.59 5.13
CA VAL A 567 8.75 4.91 4.28
C VAL A 567 8.24 6.29 4.65
N ARG A 568 7.93 7.12 3.65
CA ARG A 568 7.26 8.41 3.85
C ARG A 568 5.93 8.41 3.08
N PRO A 569 4.87 7.83 3.66
CA PRO A 569 3.57 7.77 2.97
C PRO A 569 2.74 9.05 3.18
N HIS A 570 3.09 9.89 4.15
CA HIS A 570 2.35 11.08 4.54
C HIS A 570 3.02 12.38 4.03
N THR A 571 2.18 13.39 3.76
CA THR A 571 2.65 14.76 3.42
C THR A 571 2.86 15.64 4.65
N ASP A 572 2.40 15.17 5.81
CA ASP A 572 2.48 15.85 7.10
C ASP A 572 2.88 14.87 8.22
N ALA A 573 3.01 15.36 9.45
CA ALA A 573 3.45 14.60 10.62
C ALA A 573 2.67 13.30 10.84
N VAL A 574 3.36 12.23 11.24
CA VAL A 574 2.74 10.93 11.56
C VAL A 574 2.59 10.82 13.07
N TYR A 575 1.35 10.77 13.55
CA TYR A 575 1.05 10.68 14.99
C TYR A 575 1.06 9.24 15.49
N HIS A 576 0.53 8.31 14.71
CA HIS A 576 0.50 6.91 15.10
C HIS A 576 0.66 5.99 13.90
N ALA A 577 1.40 4.89 14.12
CA ALA A 577 1.52 3.80 13.18
C ALA A 577 1.48 2.48 13.96
N CYS A 578 0.86 1.45 13.37
CA CYS A 578 0.76 0.13 13.97
C CYS A 578 0.91 -0.97 12.93
N PHE A 579 1.50 -2.09 13.35
CA PHE A 579 1.48 -3.32 12.57
C PHE A 579 0.10 -3.98 12.61
N SER A 580 -0.24 -4.69 11.55
CA SER A 580 -1.25 -5.74 11.59
C SER A 580 -0.79 -6.90 12.47
N GLN A 581 -1.74 -7.68 12.99
CA GLN A 581 -1.44 -8.82 13.86
C GLN A 581 -0.65 -9.91 13.12
N ASP A 582 -0.84 -10.04 11.81
CA ASP A 582 -0.02 -10.90 10.95
C ASP A 582 1.40 -10.33 10.65
N GLY A 583 1.66 -9.06 10.98
CA GLY A 583 2.92 -8.36 10.71
C GLY A 583 3.17 -8.00 9.23
N GLN A 584 2.21 -8.23 8.34
CA GLN A 584 2.38 -8.04 6.89
C GLN A 584 2.06 -6.62 6.42
N ARG A 585 1.18 -5.91 7.14
CA ARG A 585 0.69 -4.58 6.79
C ARG A 585 0.98 -3.59 7.92
N ILE A 586 1.15 -2.34 7.55
CA ILE A 586 1.25 -1.21 8.47
C ILE A 586 0.12 -0.24 8.13
N ALA A 587 -0.60 0.19 9.14
CA ALA A 587 -1.54 1.29 9.06
C ALA A 587 -0.92 2.49 9.77
N SER A 588 -1.02 3.65 9.15
CA SER A 588 -0.52 4.89 9.70
C SER A 588 -1.49 6.04 9.50
N CYS A 589 -1.47 6.96 10.46
CA CYS A 589 -2.34 8.11 10.50
C CYS A 589 -1.59 9.33 11.07
N GLY A 590 -2.03 10.52 10.69
CA GLY A 590 -1.35 11.74 11.08
C GLY A 590 -2.12 13.02 10.77
N ALA A 591 -1.38 14.12 10.70
CA ALA A 591 -1.90 15.46 10.48
C ALA A 591 -2.48 15.68 9.07
N ASP A 592 -2.09 14.83 8.11
CA ASP A 592 -2.61 14.87 6.74
C ASP A 592 -4.05 14.38 6.59
N LYS A 593 -4.69 13.96 7.71
CA LYS A 593 -6.11 13.56 7.80
C LYS A 593 -6.43 12.26 7.07
N THR A 594 -5.40 11.57 6.58
CA THR A 594 -5.54 10.32 5.84
C THR A 594 -5.15 9.12 6.68
N LEU A 595 -5.76 7.99 6.38
CA LEU A 595 -5.32 6.67 6.78
C LEU A 595 -4.58 6.05 5.59
N GLN A 596 -3.30 5.78 5.78
CA GLN A 596 -2.46 5.11 4.81
C GLN A 596 -2.25 3.67 5.27
N VAL A 597 -2.47 2.72 4.36
CA VAL A 597 -2.16 1.29 4.61
C VAL A 597 -1.17 0.84 3.56
N PHE A 598 -0.06 0.27 4.00
CA PHE A 598 1.01 -0.18 3.12
C PHE A 598 1.63 -1.49 3.61
N LYS A 599 2.37 -2.15 2.74
CA LYS A 599 3.05 -3.42 3.06
C LYS A 599 4.26 -3.18 3.97
N ALA A 600 4.37 -3.94 5.05
CA ALA A 600 5.41 -3.76 6.06
C ALA A 600 6.83 -4.04 5.52
N GLU A 601 6.95 -4.92 4.53
CA GLU A 601 8.26 -5.33 3.99
C GLU A 601 8.82 -4.37 2.94
N THR A 602 7.96 -3.83 2.05
CA THR A 602 8.39 -3.06 0.88
C THR A 602 8.04 -1.59 0.95
N GLY A 603 7.10 -1.20 1.83
CA GLY A 603 6.54 0.14 1.87
C GLY A 603 5.54 0.43 0.74
N GLU A 604 5.13 -0.58 -0.04
CA GLU A 604 4.17 -0.39 -1.14
C GLU A 604 2.80 0.02 -0.62
N LYS A 605 2.27 1.11 -1.18
CA LYS A 605 0.98 1.70 -0.83
C LYS A 605 -0.16 0.79 -1.29
N LEU A 606 -0.98 0.33 -0.34
CA LEU A 606 -2.14 -0.52 -0.61
C LEU A 606 -3.42 0.30 -0.65
N LEU A 607 -3.64 1.15 0.36
CA LEU A 607 -4.84 1.97 0.47
C LEU A 607 -4.49 3.39 0.92
N GLU A 608 -5.21 4.36 0.36
CA GLU A 608 -5.24 5.75 0.79
C GLU A 608 -6.68 6.15 1.02
N ILE A 609 -7.01 6.38 2.29
CA ILE A 609 -8.36 6.66 2.73
C ILE A 609 -8.36 8.03 3.37
N LYS A 610 -9.18 8.95 2.85
CA LYS A 610 -9.48 10.21 3.54
C LYS A 610 -10.36 9.89 4.75
N ALA A 611 -9.73 9.65 5.88
CA ALA A 611 -10.40 9.10 7.05
C ALA A 611 -11.29 10.16 7.71
N HIS A 612 -10.75 11.35 7.97
CA HIS A 612 -11.44 12.40 8.71
C HIS A 612 -11.29 13.77 8.04
N GLU A 613 -12.09 14.74 8.50
CA GLU A 613 -11.98 16.15 8.05
C GLU A 613 -10.91 16.92 8.83
N ASP A 614 -10.50 16.38 9.98
CA ASP A 614 -9.44 16.88 10.85
C ASP A 614 -8.37 15.80 11.10
N GLU A 615 -7.34 16.17 11.86
CA GLU A 615 -6.17 15.34 12.15
C GLU A 615 -6.55 14.03 12.83
N VAL A 616 -5.89 12.93 12.43
CA VAL A 616 -6.16 11.59 12.98
C VAL A 616 -5.10 11.28 14.03
N LEU A 617 -5.52 11.14 15.29
CA LEU A 617 -4.63 11.01 16.44
C LEU A 617 -4.16 9.57 16.66
N CYS A 618 -5.02 8.59 16.37
CA CYS A 618 -4.71 7.18 16.59
C CYS A 618 -5.43 6.28 15.59
N CYS A 619 -4.79 5.16 15.24
CA CYS A 619 -5.36 4.09 14.44
C CYS A 619 -5.00 2.72 15.03
N ALA A 620 -5.86 1.72 14.86
CA ALA A 620 -5.59 0.35 15.30
C ALA A 620 -6.23 -0.70 14.40
N PHE A 621 -5.52 -1.81 14.19
CA PHE A 621 -6.06 -3.02 13.54
C PHE A 621 -6.89 -3.85 14.51
N SER A 622 -7.92 -4.52 13.98
CA SER A 622 -8.65 -5.57 14.70
C SER A 622 -7.84 -6.86 14.86
N ALA A 623 -8.24 -7.73 15.78
CA ALA A 623 -7.57 -9.02 16.03
C ALA A 623 -7.41 -9.91 14.80
N ASP A 624 -8.33 -9.80 13.83
CA ASP A 624 -8.35 -10.54 12.57
C ASP A 624 -7.82 -9.74 11.37
N ASP A 625 -7.32 -8.52 11.61
CA ASP A 625 -6.86 -7.56 10.61
C ASP A 625 -7.90 -7.22 9.52
N SER A 626 -9.19 -7.53 9.72
CA SER A 626 -10.27 -7.22 8.79
C SER A 626 -10.69 -5.76 8.84
N PHE A 627 -10.56 -5.13 10.00
CA PHE A 627 -11.03 -3.77 10.25
C PHE A 627 -9.91 -2.88 10.80
N ILE A 628 -10.00 -1.58 10.49
CA ILE A 628 -9.16 -0.53 11.04
C ILE A 628 -10.06 0.52 11.67
N ALA A 629 -9.79 0.87 12.92
CA ALA A 629 -10.45 2.00 13.58
C ALA A 629 -9.56 3.22 13.51
N THR A 630 -10.15 4.39 13.26
CA THR A 630 -9.49 5.69 13.30
C THR A 630 -10.23 6.63 14.24
N CYS A 631 -9.46 7.40 15.02
CA CYS A 631 -9.95 8.40 15.96
C CYS A 631 -9.29 9.74 15.68
N SER A 632 -10.07 10.82 15.72
CA SER A 632 -9.65 12.14 15.25
C SER A 632 -10.06 13.27 16.22
N VAL A 633 -9.48 14.44 15.97
CA VAL A 633 -9.88 15.72 16.56
C VAL A 633 -11.34 16.07 16.25
N ASP A 634 -11.91 15.53 15.16
CA ASP A 634 -13.33 15.69 14.78
C ASP A 634 -14.32 15.02 15.74
N LYS A 635 -13.82 14.40 16.83
CA LYS A 635 -14.59 13.74 17.91
C LYS A 635 -15.23 12.42 17.50
N LYS A 636 -15.02 11.97 16.26
CA LYS A 636 -15.64 10.75 15.70
C LYS A 636 -14.67 9.59 15.69
N VAL A 637 -15.26 8.40 15.75
CA VAL A 637 -14.56 7.13 15.58
C VAL A 637 -15.12 6.46 14.34
N LYS A 638 -14.26 6.20 13.35
CA LYS A 638 -14.66 5.57 12.10
C LYS A 638 -14.00 4.20 11.95
N ILE A 639 -14.74 3.27 11.36
CA ILE A 639 -14.28 1.90 11.13
C ILE A 639 -14.27 1.62 9.65
N TRP A 640 -13.09 1.25 9.18
CA TRP A 640 -12.79 0.99 7.78
C TRP A 640 -12.55 -0.50 7.58
N ASN A 641 -12.99 -1.00 6.43
CA ASN A 641 -12.58 -2.31 5.98
C ASN A 641 -11.12 -2.24 5.49
N SER A 642 -10.24 -3.08 6.02
CA SER A 642 -8.80 -3.02 5.73
C SER A 642 -8.43 -3.47 4.31
N VAL A 643 -9.36 -4.08 3.57
CA VAL A 643 -9.16 -4.58 2.21
C VAL A 643 -9.82 -3.66 1.18
N THR A 644 -11.04 -3.19 1.42
CA THR A 644 -11.76 -2.36 0.44
C THR A 644 -11.58 -0.86 0.68
N GLY A 645 -11.20 -0.45 1.89
CA GLY A 645 -11.16 0.96 2.29
C GLY A 645 -12.54 1.61 2.41
N GLU A 646 -13.62 0.82 2.36
CA GLU A 646 -14.98 1.32 2.56
C GLU A 646 -15.27 1.54 4.05
N LEU A 647 -16.03 2.60 4.32
CA LEU A 647 -16.52 2.92 5.66
C LEU A 647 -17.60 1.92 6.08
N VAL A 648 -17.38 1.20 7.17
CA VAL A 648 -18.31 0.20 7.71
C VAL A 648 -19.22 0.83 8.75
N HIS A 649 -18.64 1.49 9.75
CA HIS A 649 -19.36 2.13 10.86
C HIS A 649 -18.75 3.49 11.21
N THR A 650 -19.59 4.35 11.78
CA THR A 650 -19.18 5.64 12.37
C THR A 650 -19.87 5.78 13.71
N TYR A 651 -19.08 6.01 14.75
CA TYR A 651 -19.55 6.28 16.10
C TYR A 651 -19.26 7.75 16.44
N ASP A 652 -20.31 8.46 16.84
CA ASP A 652 -20.31 9.89 17.12
C ASP A 652 -21.05 10.14 18.44
N GLU A 653 -20.39 9.83 19.57
CA GLU A 653 -20.93 10.09 20.91
C GLU A 653 -19.95 10.85 21.83
N HIS A 654 -18.66 10.91 21.51
CA HIS A 654 -17.69 11.61 22.35
C HIS A 654 -17.89 13.12 22.23
N SER A 655 -17.79 13.83 23.36
CA SER A 655 -17.99 15.28 23.37
C SER A 655 -16.72 16.07 23.05
N GLU A 656 -15.56 15.43 23.12
CA GLU A 656 -14.24 15.99 22.79
C GLU A 656 -13.40 15.00 21.97
N GLN A 657 -12.25 15.47 21.48
CA GLN A 657 -11.35 14.67 20.64
C GLN A 657 -10.97 13.33 21.27
N VAL A 658 -10.89 12.29 20.44
CA VAL A 658 -10.59 10.92 20.87
C VAL A 658 -9.10 10.66 20.65
N ASN A 659 -8.34 10.56 21.75
CA ASN A 659 -6.88 10.49 21.71
C ASN A 659 -6.36 9.08 21.39
N CYS A 660 -7.09 8.03 21.79
CA CYS A 660 -6.64 6.65 21.65
C CYS A 660 -7.79 5.72 21.30
N CYS A 661 -7.49 4.73 20.45
CA CYS A 661 -8.35 3.59 20.20
C CYS A 661 -7.56 2.29 20.18
N HIS A 662 -8.16 1.23 20.71
CA HIS A 662 -7.55 -0.09 20.68
C HIS A 662 -8.61 -1.18 20.56
N PHE A 663 -8.37 -2.16 19.68
CA PHE A 663 -9.21 -3.35 19.59
C PHE A 663 -8.80 -4.41 20.60
N THR A 664 -9.70 -5.37 20.83
CA THR A 664 -9.37 -6.62 21.50
C THR A 664 -8.32 -7.42 20.72
N ASN A 665 -7.55 -8.24 21.44
CA ASN A 665 -6.47 -9.05 20.87
C ASN A 665 -6.95 -10.43 20.40
N ARG A 666 -8.05 -10.97 20.95
CA ARG A 666 -8.62 -12.27 20.55
C ARG A 666 -9.81 -12.10 19.62
N SER A 667 -9.94 -13.04 18.68
CA SER A 667 -11.01 -13.05 17.66
C SER A 667 -12.42 -13.35 18.20
N HIS A 668 -12.57 -13.80 19.45
CA HIS A 668 -13.87 -14.20 20.00
C HIS A 668 -14.84 -13.04 20.27
N HIS A 669 -14.33 -11.85 20.59
CA HIS A 669 -15.14 -10.66 20.87
C HIS A 669 -14.46 -9.45 20.24
N LEU A 670 -15.08 -8.85 19.22
CA LEU A 670 -14.61 -7.62 18.59
C LEU A 670 -15.13 -6.41 19.37
N LEU A 671 -14.37 -6.00 20.39
CA LEU A 671 -14.62 -4.78 21.13
C LEU A 671 -13.57 -3.73 20.78
N LEU A 672 -13.99 -2.47 20.79
CA LEU A 672 -13.12 -1.31 20.61
C LEU A 672 -13.18 -0.46 21.88
N ALA A 673 -12.04 -0.16 22.47
CA ALA A 673 -11.93 0.81 23.56
C ALA A 673 -11.48 2.15 23.01
N THR A 674 -12.11 3.24 23.46
CA THR A 674 -11.78 4.60 23.08
C THR A 674 -11.61 5.47 24.31
N GLY A 675 -10.53 6.26 24.33
CA GLY A 675 -10.23 7.25 25.37
C GLY A 675 -10.23 8.66 24.80
N SER A 676 -10.96 9.56 25.44
CA SER A 676 -11.16 10.93 24.96
C SER A 676 -10.74 11.98 25.99
N SER A 677 -10.60 13.21 25.51
CA SER A 677 -10.42 14.41 26.33
C SER A 677 -11.69 14.82 27.08
N ASP A 678 -12.81 14.13 26.88
CA ASP A 678 -14.05 14.28 27.68
C ASP A 678 -14.01 13.55 29.03
N PHE A 679 -12.85 12.96 29.37
CA PHE A 679 -12.56 12.21 30.59
C PHE A 679 -13.23 10.83 30.66
N LEU A 680 -13.91 10.41 29.60
CA LEU A 680 -14.63 9.13 29.53
C LEU A 680 -13.83 8.09 28.76
N LEU A 681 -14.05 6.84 29.14
CA LEU A 681 -13.71 5.68 28.33
C LEU A 681 -14.99 5.02 27.82
N LYS A 682 -15.05 4.74 26.53
CA LYS A 682 -16.18 4.03 25.92
C LYS A 682 -15.71 2.68 25.36
N LEU A 683 -16.56 1.67 25.52
CA LEU A 683 -16.42 0.36 24.92
C LEU A 683 -17.49 0.17 23.86
N TRP A 684 -17.08 -0.13 22.64
CA TRP A 684 -17.94 -0.35 21.49
C TRP A 684 -17.94 -1.82 21.12
N ASP A 685 -19.10 -2.35 20.75
CA ASP A 685 -19.24 -3.68 20.15
C ASP A 685 -19.51 -3.48 18.66
N LEU A 686 -18.64 -4.02 17.79
CA LEU A 686 -18.80 -3.86 16.35
C LEU A 686 -20.07 -4.48 15.78
N ASN A 687 -20.68 -5.43 16.51
CA ASN A 687 -21.94 -6.05 16.10
C ASN A 687 -23.14 -5.14 16.37
N GLN A 688 -22.97 -4.09 17.17
CA GLN A 688 -24.02 -3.17 17.59
C GLN A 688 -23.69 -1.76 17.07
N LYS A 689 -24.73 -0.95 16.85
CA LYS A 689 -24.55 0.44 16.41
C LYS A 689 -24.32 1.43 17.56
N GLU A 690 -24.61 1.02 18.78
CA GLU A 690 -24.56 1.87 19.98
C GLU A 690 -23.34 1.52 20.84
N CYS A 691 -22.92 2.48 21.67
CA CYS A 691 -21.90 2.22 22.68
C CYS A 691 -22.39 1.14 23.67
N ARG A 692 -21.56 0.11 23.90
CA ARG A 692 -21.90 -0.97 24.83
C ARG A 692 -21.84 -0.47 26.27
N ASN A 693 -20.70 0.10 26.67
CA ASN A 693 -20.46 0.57 28.04
C ASN A 693 -19.74 1.94 28.04
N THR A 694 -20.12 2.84 28.96
CA THR A 694 -19.40 4.09 29.25
C THR A 694 -18.86 4.03 30.67
N MET A 695 -17.54 4.15 30.83
CA MET A 695 -16.83 4.02 32.10
C MET A 695 -16.46 5.39 32.65
N PHE A 696 -16.88 5.66 33.90
CA PHE A 696 -16.65 6.92 34.60
C PHE A 696 -15.57 6.75 35.66
N GLY A 697 -14.65 7.72 35.76
CA GLY A 697 -13.72 7.75 36.90
C GLY A 697 -12.43 8.53 36.69
N HIS A 698 -12.06 8.89 35.45
CA HIS A 698 -10.94 9.80 35.22
C HIS A 698 -11.37 11.25 35.46
N THR A 699 -10.44 12.07 35.95
CA THR A 699 -10.70 13.49 36.27
C THR A 699 -10.11 14.45 35.25
N ASN A 700 -9.34 13.93 34.29
CA ASN A 700 -8.72 14.67 33.20
C ASN A 700 -8.64 13.76 31.96
N SER A 701 -8.15 14.31 30.84
CA SER A 701 -8.10 13.63 29.53
C SER A 701 -7.46 12.25 29.62
N VAL A 702 -8.12 11.28 28.98
CA VAL A 702 -7.57 9.93 28.83
C VAL A 702 -6.67 9.95 27.60
N ASN A 703 -5.38 9.76 27.82
CA ASN A 703 -4.37 9.84 26.77
C ASN A 703 -4.21 8.51 26.03
N HIS A 704 -4.29 7.41 26.76
CA HIS A 704 -4.05 6.07 26.21
C HIS A 704 -4.90 5.02 26.89
N CYS A 705 -5.32 4.01 26.13
CA CYS A 705 -6.03 2.85 26.65
C CYS A 705 -5.62 1.58 25.89
N ARG A 706 -5.42 0.47 26.60
CA ARG A 706 -5.00 -0.79 26.00
C ARG A 706 -5.62 -1.98 26.70
N PHE A 707 -6.19 -2.90 25.92
CA PHE A 707 -6.70 -4.17 26.42
C PHE A 707 -5.55 -5.04 26.94
N SER A 708 -5.84 -5.83 27.97
CA SER A 708 -4.92 -6.88 28.42
C SER A 708 -4.78 -7.97 27.35
N PRO A 709 -3.66 -8.73 27.34
CA PRO A 709 -3.49 -9.85 26.40
C PRO A 709 -4.57 -10.94 26.48
N ASP A 710 -5.32 -11.00 27.60
CA ASP A 710 -6.43 -11.93 27.80
C ASP A 710 -7.83 -11.32 27.55
N ASP A 711 -7.89 -10.05 27.14
CA ASP A 711 -9.10 -9.24 26.90
C ASP A 711 -10.08 -9.12 28.08
N LYS A 712 -9.67 -9.53 29.30
CA LYS A 712 -10.53 -9.42 30.50
C LYS A 712 -10.43 -8.05 31.16
N LEU A 713 -9.27 -7.42 31.05
CA LEU A 713 -9.00 -6.12 31.65
C LEU A 713 -8.73 -5.08 30.58
N LEU A 714 -9.06 -3.84 30.89
CA LEU A 714 -8.67 -2.66 30.12
C LEU A 714 -7.82 -1.77 31.02
N ALA A 715 -6.62 -1.42 30.57
CA ALA A 715 -5.82 -0.40 31.21
C ALA A 715 -6.10 0.96 30.59
N SER A 716 -6.21 1.99 31.42
CA SER A 716 -6.36 3.37 30.99
C SER A 716 -5.38 4.29 31.71
N CYS A 717 -4.86 5.23 30.93
CA CYS A 717 -3.76 6.12 31.30
C CYS A 717 -4.19 7.56 31.02
N SER A 718 -4.14 8.41 32.04
CA SER A 718 -4.71 9.77 31.99
C SER A 718 -3.72 10.85 32.42
N ALA A 719 -3.96 12.06 31.94
CA ALA A 719 -3.30 13.29 32.39
C ALA A 719 -3.57 13.62 33.86
N ASP A 720 -4.56 12.98 34.50
CA ASP A 720 -4.80 13.11 35.93
C ASP A 720 -3.73 12.45 36.81
N GLY A 721 -2.75 11.77 36.22
CA GLY A 721 -1.66 11.09 36.91
C GLY A 721 -2.02 9.71 37.44
N THR A 722 -3.16 9.15 37.02
CA THR A 722 -3.62 7.82 37.42
C THR A 722 -3.52 6.81 36.27
N LEU A 723 -3.22 5.57 36.66
CA LEU A 723 -3.39 4.38 35.87
C LEU A 723 -4.57 3.61 36.47
N LYS A 724 -5.61 3.34 35.67
CA LYS A 724 -6.77 2.56 36.11
C LYS A 724 -6.89 1.26 35.33
N LEU A 725 -7.38 0.23 36.02
CA LEU A 725 -7.68 -1.08 35.45
C LEU A 725 -9.18 -1.33 35.57
N TRP A 726 -9.83 -1.62 34.45
CA TRP A 726 -11.27 -1.86 34.34
C TRP A 726 -11.52 -3.31 34.00
N ASP A 727 -12.57 -3.91 34.55
CA ASP A 727 -13.04 -5.22 34.11
C ASP A 727 -13.96 -5.06 32.89
N VAL A 728 -13.60 -5.69 31.76
CA VAL A 728 -14.28 -5.49 30.47
C VAL A 728 -15.71 -6.01 30.49
N LYS A 729 -15.99 -7.09 31.24
CA LYS A 729 -17.32 -7.69 31.31
C LYS A 729 -18.30 -6.84 32.13
N SER A 730 -17.83 -6.33 33.27
CA SER A 730 -18.67 -5.55 34.19
C SER A 730 -18.60 -4.04 33.96
N ALA A 731 -17.60 -3.54 33.23
CA ALA A 731 -17.25 -2.13 33.07
C ALA A 731 -17.03 -1.38 34.39
N ASN A 732 -16.72 -2.10 35.47
CA ASN A 732 -16.40 -1.50 36.75
C ASN A 732 -14.91 -1.27 36.90
N GLU A 733 -14.56 -0.23 37.65
CA GLU A 733 -13.19 0.02 38.09
C GLU A 733 -12.74 -1.12 39.02
N LYS A 734 -11.67 -1.80 38.65
CA LYS A 734 -11.10 -2.91 39.44
C LYS A 734 -9.97 -2.42 40.34
N LYS A 735 -9.09 -1.55 39.82
CA LYS A 735 -7.95 -0.96 40.53
C LYS A 735 -7.64 0.43 40.00
N SER A 736 -7.13 1.29 40.87
CA SER A 736 -6.57 2.59 40.51
C SER A 736 -5.23 2.79 41.21
N ILE A 737 -4.21 3.15 40.43
CA ILE A 737 -2.84 3.40 40.87
C ILE A 737 -2.54 4.87 40.62
N ASN A 738 -2.18 5.61 41.67
CA ASN A 738 -1.84 7.03 41.55
C ASN A 738 -0.32 7.21 41.41
N VAL A 739 0.13 7.54 40.20
CA VAL A 739 1.55 7.67 39.87
C VAL A 739 2.13 8.98 40.43
N LYS A 740 1.30 10.00 40.70
CA LYS A 740 1.75 11.28 41.28
C LYS A 740 2.48 11.10 42.61
N GLN A 741 2.09 10.10 43.41
CA GLN A 741 2.69 9.85 44.72
C GLN A 741 4.18 9.51 44.66
N PHE A 742 4.66 8.91 43.56
CA PHE A 742 6.07 8.56 43.40
C PHE A 742 6.98 9.76 43.07
N PHE A 743 6.40 10.92 42.72
CA PHE A 743 7.14 12.16 42.47
C PHE A 743 7.16 13.11 43.68
N LEU A 744 6.25 12.94 44.65
CA LEU A 744 6.20 13.78 45.85
C LEU A 744 7.34 13.50 46.85
N ASN A 745 8.03 12.37 46.70
CA ASN A 745 9.12 11.95 47.58
C ASN A 745 10.52 12.41 47.11
N SER A 746 10.64 13.05 45.94
CA SER A 746 11.90 13.67 45.47
C SER A 746 12.05 15.08 46.04
N GLU A 747 13.29 15.49 46.36
CA GLU A 747 13.67 16.72 47.09
C GLU A 747 13.25 18.08 46.47
N ASP A 748 12.36 18.11 45.46
CA ASP A 748 11.85 19.34 44.85
C ASP A 748 10.48 19.75 45.44
N PRO A 749 10.42 20.74 46.34
CA PRO A 749 9.16 21.29 46.83
C PRO A 749 8.53 22.19 45.76
N GLN A 750 7.65 21.64 44.93
CA GLN A 750 6.65 22.41 44.20
C GLN A 750 5.27 21.75 44.41
N GLU A 751 4.41 22.44 45.15
CA GLU A 751 3.08 21.95 45.61
C GLU A 751 2.06 21.68 44.48
N ASP A 752 2.39 21.92 43.21
CA ASP A 752 1.49 21.70 42.06
C ASP A 752 2.18 20.96 40.89
N MET A 753 2.94 19.88 41.17
CA MET A 753 3.52 19.09 40.08
C MET A 753 2.47 18.21 39.37
N GLU A 754 1.96 18.68 38.23
CA GLU A 754 1.16 17.87 37.31
C GLU A 754 2.01 16.73 36.72
N VAL A 755 1.72 15.48 37.11
CA VAL A 755 2.31 14.28 36.51
C VAL A 755 1.33 13.73 35.49
N ILE A 756 1.71 13.77 34.22
CA ILE A 756 0.92 13.27 33.10
C ILE A 756 1.41 11.85 32.79
N VAL A 757 0.49 10.89 32.80
CA VAL A 757 0.75 9.55 32.28
C VAL A 757 0.46 9.54 30.78
N LYS A 758 1.47 9.18 29.98
CA LYS A 758 1.42 9.31 28.51
C LYS A 758 0.94 8.03 27.84
N CYS A 759 1.63 6.91 28.09
CA CYS A 759 1.39 5.61 27.47
C CYS A 759 1.45 4.51 28.52
N CYS A 760 0.78 3.39 28.21
CA CYS A 760 0.94 2.16 28.94
C CYS A 760 0.95 0.94 28.02
N SER A 761 1.80 -0.02 28.37
CA SER A 761 1.92 -1.30 27.66
C SER A 761 1.96 -2.45 28.64
N TRP A 762 1.28 -3.53 28.26
CA TRP A 762 1.23 -4.77 29.01
C TRP A 762 2.46 -5.63 28.73
N SER A 763 2.92 -6.37 29.73
CA SER A 763 3.84 -7.48 29.50
C SER A 763 3.13 -8.64 28.80
N ALA A 764 3.91 -9.50 28.13
CA ALA A 764 3.36 -10.66 27.40
C ALA A 764 2.60 -11.66 28.27
N ASP A 765 2.97 -11.79 29.55
CA ASP A 765 2.28 -12.62 30.54
C ASP A 765 0.98 -11.98 31.06
N GLY A 766 0.74 -10.69 30.78
CA GLY A 766 -0.39 -9.92 31.27
C GLY A 766 -0.35 -9.64 32.78
N ALA A 767 0.77 -9.89 33.46
CA ALA A 767 0.91 -9.71 34.91
C ALA A 767 1.54 -8.36 35.29
N ARG A 768 2.32 -7.76 34.40
CA ARG A 768 3.00 -6.48 34.62
C ARG A 768 2.48 -5.43 33.65
N ILE A 769 2.55 -4.18 34.07
CA ILE A 769 2.23 -3.03 33.23
C ILE A 769 3.36 -2.02 33.30
N MET A 770 3.81 -1.58 32.14
CA MET A 770 4.79 -0.53 31.99
C MET A 770 4.09 0.79 31.70
N VAL A 771 4.50 1.84 32.38
CA VAL A 771 3.88 3.16 32.32
C VAL A 771 4.98 4.21 32.15
N ALA A 772 4.79 5.15 31.23
CA ALA A 772 5.67 6.31 31.12
C ALA A 772 5.02 7.57 31.71
N ALA A 773 5.76 8.27 32.56
CA ALA A 773 5.37 9.56 33.11
C ALA A 773 6.58 10.48 33.27
N LYS A 774 6.48 11.72 32.77
CA LYS A 774 7.57 12.70 32.70
C LYS A 774 8.83 12.12 32.03
N ASN A 775 9.91 11.93 32.80
CA ASN A 775 11.22 11.41 32.40
C ASN A 775 11.53 10.04 33.07
N LYS A 776 10.48 9.35 33.55
CA LYS A 776 10.60 8.07 34.25
C LYS A 776 9.66 7.02 33.65
N ILE A 777 10.11 5.77 33.70
CA ILE A 777 9.32 4.60 33.37
C ILE A 777 9.10 3.81 34.65
N PHE A 778 7.85 3.46 34.90
CA PHE A 778 7.42 2.68 36.04
C PHE A 778 6.90 1.31 35.57
N LEU A 779 7.37 0.25 36.21
CA LEU A 779 6.83 -1.09 36.01
C LEU A 779 6.02 -1.50 37.24
N PHE A 780 4.72 -1.71 37.06
CA PHE A 780 3.81 -2.14 38.12
C PHE A 780 3.46 -3.62 37.97
N ASP A 781 3.36 -4.32 39.09
CA ASP A 781 2.70 -5.63 39.14
C ASP A 781 1.21 -5.45 39.38
N ILE A 782 0.40 -6.11 38.56
CA ILE A 782 -1.06 -5.99 38.59
C ILE A 782 -1.65 -6.70 39.79
N HIS A 783 -1.00 -7.74 40.32
CA HIS A 783 -1.53 -8.47 41.47
C HIS A 783 -1.32 -7.69 42.76
N THR A 784 -0.08 -7.25 43.02
CA THR A 784 0.25 -6.47 44.22
C THR A 784 -0.12 -4.99 44.10
N SER A 785 -0.25 -4.44 42.89
CA SER A 785 -0.36 -3.00 42.62
C SER A 785 0.87 -2.20 43.09
N GLY A 786 1.98 -2.90 43.37
CA GLY A 786 3.24 -2.32 43.81
C GLY A 786 4.14 -1.95 42.63
N LEU A 787 5.02 -0.98 42.86
CA LEU A 787 6.10 -0.63 41.94
C LEU A 787 7.19 -1.70 42.00
N LEU A 788 7.51 -2.32 40.87
CA LEU A 788 8.59 -3.31 40.75
C LEU A 788 9.93 -2.64 40.44
N THR A 789 9.96 -1.81 39.40
CA THR A 789 11.18 -1.14 38.93
C THR A 789 10.88 0.28 38.47
N GLU A 790 11.85 1.17 38.68
CA GLU A 790 11.85 2.55 38.21
C GLU A 790 13.08 2.75 37.34
N ILE A 791 12.86 3.21 36.10
CA ILE A 791 13.94 3.51 35.14
C ILE A 791 13.94 5.01 34.87
N HIS A 792 15.10 5.63 35.01
CA HIS A 792 15.30 7.06 34.77
C HIS A 792 15.84 7.28 33.35
N THR A 793 15.14 8.06 32.53
CA THR A 793 15.64 8.50 31.23
C THR A 793 16.41 9.82 31.38
N GLY A 794 17.13 10.26 30.33
CA GLY A 794 18.01 11.44 30.41
C GLY A 794 17.36 12.70 31.03
N HIS A 795 18.13 13.45 31.82
CA HIS A 795 17.65 14.48 32.77
C HIS A 795 16.83 15.66 32.20
N HIS A 796 16.71 15.82 30.87
CA HIS A 796 16.03 16.97 30.24
C HIS A 796 15.01 16.58 29.15
N SER A 797 14.69 15.29 28.97
CA SER A 797 13.76 14.83 27.93
C SER A 797 12.50 14.21 28.53
N THR A 798 11.35 14.52 27.92
CA THR A 798 10.06 13.92 28.26
C THR A 798 9.82 12.71 27.36
N ILE A 799 9.31 11.63 27.93
CA ILE A 799 8.89 10.45 27.18
C ILE A 799 7.59 10.77 26.46
N GLN A 800 7.55 10.58 25.15
CA GLN A 800 6.34 10.76 24.34
C GLN A 800 5.56 9.46 24.25
N TYR A 801 6.24 8.35 23.98
CA TYR A 801 5.64 7.05 23.84
C TYR A 801 6.58 5.94 24.28
N CYS A 802 6.01 4.78 24.60
CA CYS A 802 6.70 3.64 25.18
C CYS A 802 5.99 2.37 24.73
N ASP A 803 6.74 1.33 24.40
CA ASP A 803 6.16 0.02 24.12
C ASP A 803 7.03 -1.13 24.65
N PHE A 804 6.37 -2.22 25.05
CA PHE A 804 6.98 -3.36 25.71
C PHE A 804 7.07 -4.54 24.73
N SER A 805 8.26 -5.12 24.59
CA SER A 805 8.50 -6.25 23.70
C SER A 805 7.84 -7.53 24.23
N PRO A 806 7.18 -8.32 23.39
CA PRO A 806 6.53 -9.55 23.83
C PRO A 806 7.51 -10.68 24.22
N HIS A 807 8.76 -10.67 23.74
CA HIS A 807 9.66 -11.83 23.88
C HIS A 807 10.95 -11.58 24.67
N ASN A 808 11.55 -10.39 24.58
CA ASN A 808 12.92 -10.17 25.04
C ASN A 808 13.05 -9.31 26.30
N HIS A 809 11.95 -9.04 27.03
CA HIS A 809 11.91 -8.07 28.16
C HIS A 809 12.55 -6.71 27.81
N LEU A 810 12.48 -6.34 26.53
CA LEU A 810 12.96 -5.07 26.02
C LEU A 810 11.83 -4.04 26.03
N ALA A 811 12.17 -2.79 26.32
CA ALA A 811 11.31 -1.62 26.17
C ALA A 811 11.89 -0.70 25.12
N VAL A 812 11.05 -0.20 24.22
CA VAL A 812 11.39 0.91 23.33
C VAL A 812 10.74 2.18 23.85
N VAL A 813 11.50 3.26 23.91
CA VAL A 813 11.11 4.52 24.51
C VAL A 813 11.40 5.64 23.54
N ALA A 814 10.36 6.38 23.15
CA ALA A 814 10.48 7.58 22.33
C ALA A 814 10.66 8.81 23.21
N LEU A 815 11.75 9.53 23.01
CA LEU A 815 12.06 10.76 23.73
C LEU A 815 11.77 11.99 22.85
N SER A 816 11.57 13.14 23.50
CA SER A 816 11.34 14.42 22.83
C SER A 816 12.49 14.90 21.93
N GLN A 817 13.71 14.38 22.07
CA GLN A 817 14.87 14.77 21.24
C GLN A 817 15.08 13.82 20.06
N TYR A 818 13.99 13.43 19.35
CA TYR A 818 14.01 12.55 18.16
C TYR A 818 14.77 11.22 18.34
N CYS A 819 15.05 10.85 19.60
CA CYS A 819 15.86 9.69 19.97
C CYS A 819 14.93 8.59 20.48
N VAL A 820 15.18 7.38 20.00
CA VAL A 820 14.46 6.19 20.44
C VAL A 820 15.44 5.30 21.17
N GLU A 821 15.23 5.13 22.47
CA GLU A 821 16.10 4.32 23.32
C GLU A 821 15.52 2.93 23.51
N LEU A 822 16.39 1.92 23.44
CA LEU A 822 16.06 0.55 23.75
C LEU A 822 16.62 0.19 25.12
N TRP A 823 15.75 -0.25 26.02
CA TRP A 823 16.06 -0.59 27.41
C TRP A 823 15.83 -2.07 27.67
N ASN A 824 16.69 -2.68 28.48
CA ASN A 824 16.41 -3.99 29.07
C ASN A 824 15.83 -3.76 30.46
N ILE A 825 14.62 -4.26 30.67
CA ILE A 825 13.83 -3.94 31.85
C ILE A 825 14.31 -4.74 33.07
N ASP A 826 14.84 -5.94 32.87
CA ASP A 826 15.37 -6.76 33.96
C ASP A 826 16.69 -6.21 34.50
N SER A 827 17.54 -5.68 33.62
CA SER A 827 18.81 -5.05 34.03
C SER A 827 18.69 -3.56 34.37
N CYS A 828 17.59 -2.91 33.98
CA CYS A 828 17.43 -1.45 34.03
C CYS A 828 18.59 -0.69 33.34
N LEU A 829 19.21 -1.33 32.34
CA LEU A 829 20.29 -0.73 31.55
C LEU A 829 19.82 -0.44 30.13
N LYS A 830 20.34 0.65 29.61
CA LYS A 830 20.18 1.02 28.21
C LYS A 830 20.97 0.04 27.33
N VAL A 831 20.29 -0.53 26.35
CA VAL A 831 20.83 -1.52 25.42
C VAL A 831 21.33 -0.86 24.15
N ALA A 832 20.56 0.09 23.60
CA ALA A 832 20.91 0.73 22.34
C ALA A 832 20.24 2.10 22.17
N ASP A 833 20.85 2.92 21.31
CA ASP A 833 20.30 4.17 20.80
C ASP A 833 19.92 4.04 19.33
N CYS A 834 18.65 4.27 19.02
CA CYS A 834 18.17 4.32 17.66
C CYS A 834 18.06 5.79 17.27
N ARG A 835 19.01 6.24 16.46
CA ARG A 835 19.07 7.59 15.91
C ARG A 835 18.88 7.51 14.40
N GLY A 836 17.99 8.33 13.88
CA GLY A 836 17.70 8.41 12.45
C GLY A 836 16.59 9.39 12.11
N HIS A 837 15.62 9.57 13.01
CA HIS A 837 14.55 10.54 12.81
C HIS A 837 15.06 11.98 12.81
N LEU A 838 14.42 12.81 11.98
CA LEU A 838 14.79 14.21 11.81
C LEU A 838 14.01 15.14 12.74
N SER A 839 12.96 14.62 13.38
CA SER A 839 12.08 15.36 14.29
C SER A 839 11.50 14.44 15.37
N TRP A 840 10.62 14.98 16.22
CA TRP A 840 10.04 14.27 17.36
C TRP A 840 9.38 12.96 16.94
N VAL A 841 9.55 11.93 17.76
CA VAL A 841 8.96 10.61 17.53
C VAL A 841 7.70 10.53 18.37
N HIS A 842 6.55 10.45 17.71
CA HIS A 842 5.23 10.43 18.36
C HIS A 842 4.82 9.04 18.81
N GLY A 843 5.15 8.01 18.02
CA GLY A 843 4.72 6.64 18.28
C GLY A 843 5.82 5.64 17.97
N VAL A 844 5.94 4.63 18.82
CA VAL A 844 6.84 3.49 18.66
C VAL A 844 6.10 2.21 19.00
N MET A 845 6.27 1.15 18.21
CA MET A 845 5.55 -0.11 18.44
C MET A 845 6.38 -1.29 17.99
N PHE A 846 6.44 -2.35 18.79
CA PHE A 846 7.05 -3.60 18.36
C PHE A 846 6.19 -4.33 17.32
N SER A 847 6.83 -5.07 16.42
CA SER A 847 6.12 -6.08 15.64
C SER A 847 5.57 -7.17 16.58
N PRO A 848 4.46 -7.85 16.22
CA PRO A 848 3.86 -8.87 17.08
C PRO A 848 4.81 -10.00 17.49
N ASP A 849 5.81 -10.29 16.67
CA ASP A 849 6.88 -11.28 16.91
C ASP A 849 8.11 -10.72 17.64
N GLY A 850 8.13 -9.42 17.96
CA GLY A 850 9.25 -8.72 18.61
C GLY A 850 10.57 -8.69 17.83
N SER A 851 10.60 -9.17 16.58
CA SER A 851 11.82 -9.23 15.76
C SER A 851 12.26 -7.84 15.28
N SER A 852 11.28 -6.96 15.10
CA SER A 852 11.45 -5.59 14.65
C SER A 852 10.57 -4.63 15.46
N PHE A 853 10.79 -3.35 15.29
CA PHE A 853 9.89 -2.32 15.79
C PHE A 853 9.79 -1.20 14.77
N LEU A 854 8.64 -0.53 14.76
CA LEU A 854 8.40 0.65 13.95
C LEU A 854 8.48 1.90 14.81
N THR A 855 8.79 3.01 14.15
CA THR A 855 8.83 4.34 14.76
C THR A 855 8.18 5.33 13.79
N SER A 856 7.38 6.25 14.32
CA SER A 856 6.61 7.26 13.59
C SER A 856 6.94 8.65 14.12
N SER A 857 7.15 9.61 13.22
CA SER A 857 7.73 10.90 13.57
C SER A 857 7.10 12.08 12.83
N ASP A 858 7.28 13.27 13.41
CA ASP A 858 7.04 14.57 12.79
C ASP A 858 7.82 14.81 11.49
N ASP A 859 8.90 14.04 11.24
CA ASP A 859 9.61 14.08 9.97
C ASP A 859 8.82 13.46 8.79
N GLN A 860 7.56 13.09 9.06
CA GLN A 860 6.59 12.50 8.13
C GLN A 860 6.95 11.07 7.71
N THR A 861 7.98 10.48 8.33
CA THR A 861 8.47 9.14 8.01
C THR A 861 8.08 8.12 9.07
N ILE A 862 7.96 6.88 8.60
CA ILE A 862 7.83 5.68 9.40
C ILE A 862 9.06 4.84 9.12
N ARG A 863 9.79 4.46 10.16
CA ARG A 863 10.99 3.64 10.04
C ARG A 863 10.77 2.30 10.70
N LEU A 864 11.24 1.25 10.04
CA LEU A 864 11.31 -0.11 10.57
C LEU A 864 12.75 -0.40 10.99
N TRP A 865 12.90 -0.95 12.19
CA TRP A 865 14.18 -1.28 12.79
C TRP A 865 14.22 -2.75 13.15
N GLU A 866 15.34 -3.41 12.90
CA GLU A 866 15.53 -4.79 13.35
C GLU A 866 16.13 -4.80 14.75
N THR A 867 15.41 -5.37 15.72
CA THR A 867 15.80 -5.34 17.14
C THR A 867 17.20 -5.93 17.35
N LYS A 868 17.51 -7.06 16.70
CA LYS A 868 18.82 -7.73 16.83
C LYS A 868 19.97 -6.95 16.19
N LYS A 869 19.71 -6.21 15.10
CA LYS A 869 20.71 -5.37 14.41
C LYS A 869 21.05 -4.16 15.28
N VAL A 870 20.03 -3.53 15.86
CA VAL A 870 20.14 -2.39 16.77
C VAL A 870 20.89 -2.75 18.06
N CYS A 871 20.56 -3.87 18.71
CA CYS A 871 21.22 -4.27 19.98
C CYS A 871 22.74 -4.55 19.85
N LYS A 872 23.26 -4.77 18.63
CA LYS A 872 24.68 -5.08 18.43
C LYS A 872 25.58 -3.84 18.37
N ASN A 873 25.01 -2.66 18.14
CA ASN A 873 25.78 -1.43 18.02
C ASN A 873 25.90 -0.75 19.38
N TYR A 874 27.05 -0.92 20.03
CA TYR A 874 27.39 -0.21 21.27
C TYR A 874 28.38 0.95 21.05
N ASP A 875 28.99 1.06 19.86
CA ASP A 875 30.14 1.93 19.65
C ASP A 875 29.93 2.92 18.49
N ILE A 876 30.39 4.17 18.72
CA ILE A 876 30.50 5.31 17.78
C ILE A 876 29.22 6.16 17.63
N VAL A 877 28.77 6.81 18.72
CA VAL A 877 27.85 7.95 18.58
C VAL A 877 28.46 9.17 19.25
N LEU A 878 28.84 10.14 18.43
CA LEU A 878 29.47 11.37 18.89
C LEU A 878 28.42 12.40 19.30
N LYS A 879 28.79 13.32 20.18
CA LYS A 879 28.10 14.60 20.31
C LYS A 879 28.46 15.48 19.10
N GLN A 880 27.63 16.48 18.83
CA GLN A 880 27.88 17.46 17.76
C GLN A 880 29.12 18.34 17.98
N GLU A 881 29.72 18.31 19.18
CA GLU A 881 30.94 19.05 19.46
C GLU A 881 32.15 18.26 18.97
N VAL A 882 32.78 18.78 17.92
CA VAL A 882 34.01 18.25 17.35
C VAL A 882 34.98 19.39 17.09
N ASP A 883 36.26 19.07 17.20
CA ASP A 883 37.34 19.92 16.71
C ASP A 883 38.16 19.15 15.68
N VAL A 884 38.59 19.84 14.64
CA VAL A 884 39.19 19.21 13.46
C VAL A 884 40.49 19.93 13.14
N VAL A 885 41.55 19.16 12.91
CA VAL A 885 42.79 19.72 12.38
C VAL A 885 43.23 18.97 11.13
N PHE A 886 43.49 19.75 10.09
CA PHE A 886 43.95 19.29 8.79
C PHE A 886 45.49 19.27 8.76
N GLN A 887 46.06 18.12 8.39
CA GLN A 887 47.49 17.95 8.10
C GLN A 887 47.70 17.84 6.58
N GLU A 888 48.90 18.15 6.09
CA GLU A 888 49.25 18.05 4.66
C GLU A 888 48.91 16.67 4.04
N ASN A 889 48.97 15.59 4.84
CA ASN A 889 48.70 14.22 4.40
C ASN A 889 47.50 13.53 5.08
N GLY A 890 46.71 14.19 5.93
CA GLY A 890 45.62 13.53 6.68
C GLY A 890 44.72 14.46 7.49
N VAL A 891 43.63 13.93 8.03
CA VAL A 891 42.68 14.65 8.89
C VAL A 891 42.69 14.01 10.26
N MET A 892 42.84 14.81 11.32
CA MET A 892 42.65 14.37 12.70
C MET A 892 41.38 15.03 13.25
N VAL A 893 40.46 14.21 13.75
CA VAL A 893 39.20 14.67 14.35
C VAL A 893 39.23 14.34 15.83
N LEU A 894 39.05 15.36 16.66
CA LEU A 894 38.83 15.20 18.09
C LEU A 894 37.33 15.32 18.35
N ALA A 895 36.75 14.29 18.94
CA ALA A 895 35.31 14.23 19.19
C ALA A 895 34.98 13.83 20.62
N VAL A 896 33.81 14.25 21.08
CA VAL A 896 33.27 13.84 22.37
C VAL A 896 32.18 12.79 22.14
N ASP A 897 32.27 11.66 22.83
CA ASP A 897 31.32 10.55 22.79
C ASP A 897 30.03 10.88 23.58
N ASN A 898 28.95 10.15 23.32
CA ASN A 898 27.70 10.21 24.08
C ASN A 898 27.89 9.80 25.56
N ILE A 899 28.81 8.87 25.85
CA ILE A 899 29.21 8.50 27.21
C ILE A 899 30.16 9.58 27.82
N ARG A 900 30.33 10.72 27.12
CA ARG A 900 31.15 11.88 27.49
C ARG A 900 32.66 11.65 27.43
N ARG A 901 33.13 10.54 26.86
CA ARG A 901 34.57 10.26 26.65
C ARG A 901 35.16 11.06 25.48
N LEU A 902 36.45 11.37 25.52
CA LEU A 902 37.19 11.95 24.38
C LEU A 902 37.71 10.86 23.44
N GLN A 903 37.44 11.03 22.15
CA GLN A 903 37.91 10.16 21.07
C GLN A 903 38.78 10.96 20.09
N LEU A 904 39.96 10.45 19.79
CA LEU A 904 40.81 10.95 18.72
C LEU A 904 40.71 10.01 17.52
N ILE A 905 40.22 10.54 16.40
CA ILE A 905 39.91 9.78 15.20
C ILE A 905 40.84 10.22 14.08
N ASN A 906 41.63 9.29 13.55
CA ASN A 906 42.37 9.52 12.32
C ASN A 906 41.45 9.30 11.12
N GLY A 907 41.18 10.37 10.38
CA GLY A 907 40.17 10.39 9.33
C GLY A 907 40.46 9.50 8.12
N LYS A 908 41.73 9.20 7.83
CA LYS A 908 42.09 8.32 6.70
C LYS A 908 42.13 6.85 7.07
N THR A 909 42.65 6.53 8.25
CA THR A 909 42.81 5.14 8.69
C THR A 909 41.59 4.62 9.46
N GLY A 910 40.74 5.52 9.96
CA GLY A 910 39.61 5.18 10.83
C GLY A 910 40.04 4.66 12.20
N GLN A 911 41.32 4.82 12.58
CA GLN A 911 41.81 4.46 13.92
C GLN A 911 41.24 5.41 14.96
N ILE A 912 40.74 4.85 16.06
CA ILE A 912 40.11 5.57 17.17
C ILE A 912 40.93 5.30 18.43
N ASP A 913 41.49 6.36 19.00
CA ASP A 913 42.17 6.34 20.30
C ASP A 913 41.24 6.94 21.37
N TYR A 914 40.94 6.14 22.40
CA TYR A 914 40.13 6.58 23.54
C TYR A 914 41.03 7.22 24.61
N LEU A 915 40.75 8.47 24.96
CA LEU A 915 41.68 9.29 25.76
C LEU A 915 41.33 9.37 27.25
N THR A 916 40.08 9.68 27.62
CA THR A 916 39.70 9.94 29.02
C THR A 916 38.22 9.61 29.35
N GLU A 917 37.96 9.35 30.63
CA GLU A 917 36.63 9.19 31.24
C GLU A 917 36.25 10.39 32.13
N ALA A 918 36.12 11.58 31.55
CA ALA A 918 35.65 12.78 32.26
C ALA A 918 34.34 13.29 31.63
N GLN A 919 33.55 14.10 32.34
CA GLN A 919 32.29 14.65 31.81
C GLN A 919 32.55 15.86 30.91
N VAL A 920 33.06 15.60 29.70
CA VAL A 920 33.50 16.65 28.78
C VAL A 920 32.32 17.38 28.14
N SER A 921 32.42 18.72 28.15
CA SER A 921 31.45 19.66 27.58
C SER A 921 31.91 20.24 26.24
N CYS A 922 33.20 20.58 26.10
CA CYS A 922 33.80 21.08 24.87
C CYS A 922 35.27 20.67 24.77
N CYS A 923 35.83 20.63 23.55
CA CYS A 923 37.20 20.21 23.30
C CYS A 923 37.90 21.10 22.26
N CYS A 924 39.22 21.21 22.37
CA CYS A 924 40.07 21.93 21.42
C CYS A 924 41.45 21.25 21.31
N LEU A 925 41.93 21.08 20.08
CA LEU A 925 43.25 20.54 19.78
C LEU A 925 44.27 21.67 19.62
N SER A 926 45.49 21.47 20.13
CA SER A 926 46.54 22.49 19.99
C SER A 926 47.08 22.59 18.55
N PRO A 927 47.48 23.78 18.08
CA PRO A 927 47.98 23.97 16.70
C PRO A 927 49.22 23.14 16.36
N HIS A 928 50.01 22.76 17.38
CA HIS A 928 51.23 21.96 17.23
C HIS A 928 51.03 20.47 17.52
N HIS A 929 49.78 20.02 17.74
CA HIS A 929 49.39 18.61 17.87
C HIS A 929 50.02 17.83 19.04
N GLN A 930 50.47 18.53 20.08
CA GLN A 930 51.04 17.90 21.28
C GLN A 930 50.04 17.80 22.44
N TYR A 931 49.03 18.66 22.44
CA TYR A 931 48.15 18.87 23.59
C TYR A 931 46.69 18.96 23.15
N ILE A 932 45.80 18.49 24.00
CA ILE A 932 44.36 18.67 23.93
C ILE A 932 43.94 19.49 25.14
N ALA A 933 43.09 20.49 24.95
CA ALA A 933 42.38 21.14 26.03
C ALA A 933 40.90 20.75 25.97
N PHE A 934 40.32 20.42 27.12
CA PHE A 934 38.90 20.16 27.22
C PHE A 934 38.32 20.81 28.47
N GLY A 935 37.03 21.11 28.40
CA GLY A 935 36.29 21.72 29.50
C GLY A 935 35.21 20.80 30.00
N ASP A 936 34.96 20.83 31.30
CA ASP A 936 33.94 19.99 31.95
C ASP A 936 32.65 20.76 32.23
N GLU A 937 31.57 20.02 32.47
CA GLU A 937 30.28 20.60 32.88
C GLU A 937 30.35 21.33 34.23
N ASP A 938 31.29 20.94 35.10
CA ASP A 938 31.55 21.58 36.40
C ASP A 938 32.38 22.88 36.27
N GLY A 939 32.77 23.27 35.05
CA GLY A 939 33.58 24.47 34.81
C GLY A 939 35.09 24.28 34.99
N ALA A 940 35.55 23.02 35.01
CA ALA A 940 36.97 22.66 34.95
C ALA A 940 37.52 22.85 33.54
N ILE A 941 38.80 23.21 33.43
CA ILE A 941 39.56 23.16 32.19
C ILE A 941 40.75 22.24 32.44
N GLU A 942 40.90 21.24 31.59
CA GLU A 942 41.96 20.25 31.66
C GLU A 942 42.77 20.24 30.37
N ILE A 943 44.08 20.05 30.51
CA ILE A 943 45.01 19.89 29.39
C ILE A 943 45.62 18.49 29.46
N LEU A 944 45.54 17.78 28.35
CA LEU A 944 46.04 16.42 28.17
C LEU A 944 47.14 16.41 27.13
N GLU A 945 48.23 15.69 27.41
CA GLU A 945 49.31 15.44 26.45
C GLU A 945 49.04 14.15 25.67
N LEU A 946 49.05 14.25 24.34
CA LEU A 946 48.70 13.15 23.42
C LEU A 946 49.67 11.97 23.45
N LEU A 947 50.95 12.21 23.72
CA LEU A 947 51.98 11.15 23.72
C LEU A 947 51.80 10.16 24.87
N ASN A 948 51.31 10.64 26.02
CA ASN A 948 51.29 9.88 27.27
C ASN A 948 49.87 9.58 27.77
N ASN A 949 48.83 10.14 27.15
CA ASN A 949 47.42 10.08 27.58
C ASN A 949 47.24 10.35 29.08
N ARG A 950 48.03 11.29 29.60
CA ARG A 950 47.94 11.74 31.00
C ARG A 950 47.47 13.19 31.01
N ILE A 951 46.53 13.46 31.90
CA ILE A 951 46.13 14.82 32.22
C ILE A 951 47.36 15.51 32.82
N PHE A 952 47.81 16.56 32.15
CA PHE A 952 49.01 17.32 32.51
C PHE A 952 48.66 18.34 33.60
N GLN A 953 47.55 19.06 33.43
CA GLN A 953 47.06 20.07 34.37
C GLN A 953 45.52 20.14 34.32
N SER A 954 44.89 20.31 35.48
CA SER A 954 43.44 20.52 35.64
C SER A 954 43.20 21.64 36.65
N ARG A 955 42.30 22.57 36.31
CA ARG A 955 41.92 23.68 37.19
C ARG A 955 40.45 24.03 37.02
N ILE A 956 39.73 24.17 38.14
CA ILE A 956 38.32 24.59 38.21
C ILE A 956 38.24 26.08 38.55
N ARG A 957 37.66 26.89 37.65
CA ARG A 957 37.47 28.34 37.87
C ARG A 957 36.18 28.89 37.29
N HIS A 958 35.66 28.35 36.20
CA HIS A 958 34.31 28.71 35.75
C HIS A 958 33.29 28.17 36.76
N LYS A 959 32.21 28.93 36.99
CA LYS A 959 31.13 28.50 37.90
C LYS A 959 30.07 27.66 37.19
N LYS A 960 30.16 27.57 35.88
CA LYS A 960 29.21 26.91 34.99
C LYS A 960 29.99 26.13 33.93
N ALA A 961 29.29 25.31 33.16
CA ALA A 961 29.84 24.53 32.07
C ALA A 961 30.65 25.40 31.10
N VAL A 962 31.81 24.91 30.68
CA VAL A 962 32.61 25.56 29.66
C VAL A 962 31.94 25.34 28.30
N ARG A 963 31.87 26.38 27.46
CA ARG A 963 31.19 26.31 26.16
C ARG A 963 32.14 26.34 24.98
N HIS A 964 33.22 27.10 25.08
CA HIS A 964 34.18 27.26 24.01
C HIS A 964 35.59 27.41 24.57
N ILE A 965 36.54 26.70 23.97
CA ILE A 965 37.96 26.71 24.32
C ILE A 965 38.74 26.90 23.02
N GLN A 966 39.77 27.74 23.05
CA GLN A 966 40.67 27.93 21.92
C GLN A 966 42.11 28.15 22.40
N PHE A 967 43.07 27.48 21.77
CA PHE A 967 44.49 27.79 21.96
C PHE A 967 44.89 29.07 21.22
N THR A 968 45.84 29.80 21.77
CA THR A 968 46.59 30.83 21.04
C THR A 968 47.52 30.19 20.01
N ALA A 969 47.94 30.97 19.01
CA ALA A 969 48.77 30.48 17.90
C ALA A 969 50.13 29.87 18.34
N ASP A 970 50.61 30.20 19.54
CA ASP A 970 51.84 29.65 20.13
C ASP A 970 51.60 28.35 20.94
N GLY A 971 50.35 27.93 21.14
CA GLY A 971 49.96 26.76 21.92
C GLY A 971 50.15 26.88 23.44
N LYS A 972 50.59 28.04 23.94
CA LYS A 972 50.95 28.24 25.37
C LYS A 972 49.82 28.80 26.21
N THR A 973 48.88 29.50 25.59
CA THR A 973 47.75 30.13 26.28
C THR A 973 46.45 29.52 25.79
N VAL A 974 45.55 29.21 26.72
CA VAL A 974 44.21 28.72 26.48
C VAL A 974 43.22 29.82 26.82
N ILE A 975 42.35 30.15 25.87
CA ILE A 975 41.23 31.06 26.07
C ILE A 975 39.97 30.21 26.21
N SER A 976 39.15 30.51 27.20
CA SER A 976 37.93 29.76 27.49
C SER A 976 36.79 30.69 27.87
N SER A 977 35.58 30.26 27.54
CA SER A 977 34.34 30.96 27.90
C SER A 977 33.31 29.96 28.39
N SER A 978 32.44 30.42 29.27
CA SER A 978 31.38 29.64 29.91
C SER A 978 30.04 30.35 29.75
N ASP A 979 28.96 29.73 30.25
CA ASP A 979 27.65 30.36 30.43
C ASP A 979 27.66 31.47 31.53
N ASP A 980 28.83 31.89 31.98
CA ASP A 980 29.02 33.10 32.75
C ASP A 980 29.33 34.29 31.81
N SER A 981 29.45 35.47 32.39
CA SER A 981 29.72 36.69 31.63
C SER A 981 31.23 36.93 31.43
N ALA A 982 32.05 35.93 31.74
CA ALA A 982 33.50 36.06 31.83
C ALA A 982 34.22 35.24 30.76
N ILE A 983 35.34 35.78 30.29
CA ILE A 983 36.30 35.06 29.45
C ILE A 983 37.58 34.90 30.24
N GLN A 984 38.14 33.71 30.18
CA GLN A 984 39.31 33.31 30.93
C GLN A 984 40.46 33.08 29.97
N VAL A 985 41.56 33.81 30.15
CA VAL A 985 42.81 33.63 29.38
C VAL A 985 43.86 33.07 30.32
N TRP A 986 44.22 31.81 30.11
CA TRP A 986 45.10 31.04 30.98
C TRP A 986 46.36 30.63 30.25
N ASN A 987 47.52 31.13 30.69
CA ASN A 987 48.80 30.59 30.25
C ASN A 987 49.16 29.40 31.16
N TRP A 988 49.04 28.20 30.61
CA TRP A 988 49.15 26.97 31.39
C TRP A 988 50.61 26.60 31.72
N GLN A 989 51.58 27.13 30.98
CA GLN A 989 53.00 26.92 31.27
C GLN A 989 53.51 27.85 32.39
N SER A 990 53.06 29.11 32.42
CA SER A 990 53.47 30.09 33.43
C SER A 990 52.52 30.17 34.63
N GLU A 991 51.37 29.49 34.58
CA GLU A 991 50.23 29.65 35.49
C GLU A 991 49.68 31.09 35.59
N GLU A 992 50.05 31.97 34.65
CA GLU A 992 49.54 33.34 34.60
C GLU A 992 48.11 33.38 34.04
N TYR A 993 47.31 34.31 34.56
CA TYR A 993 45.91 34.35 34.26
C TYR A 993 45.39 35.77 34.11
N VAL A 994 44.60 35.97 33.05
CA VAL A 994 43.90 37.22 32.79
C VAL A 994 42.40 36.94 32.76
N PHE A 995 41.69 37.53 33.72
CA PHE A 995 40.23 37.45 33.81
C PHE A 995 39.61 38.64 33.07
N LEU A 996 38.79 38.35 32.06
CA LEU A 996 38.06 39.36 31.29
C LEU A 996 36.60 39.34 31.72
N GLN A 997 36.17 40.36 32.46
CA GLN A 997 34.73 40.55 32.73
C GLN A 997 34.08 41.16 31.48
N ALA A 998 33.71 40.27 30.56
CA ALA A 998 33.54 40.63 29.18
C ALA A 998 32.21 41.35 28.93
N HIS A 999 31.10 40.75 29.35
CA HIS A 999 29.75 41.16 28.98
C HIS A 999 28.81 41.27 30.19
N GLN A 1000 27.60 41.82 29.99
CA GLN A 1000 26.58 41.87 31.06
C GLN A 1000 25.77 40.58 31.15
N GLU A 1001 25.49 39.97 30.00
CA GLU A 1001 24.91 38.63 29.88
C GLU A 1001 26.00 37.58 29.58
N THR A 1002 25.56 36.36 29.27
CA THR A 1002 26.44 35.24 28.96
C THR A 1002 27.22 35.51 27.67
N VAL A 1003 28.49 35.11 27.64
CA VAL A 1003 29.30 35.23 26.44
C VAL A 1003 28.84 34.20 25.43
N LYS A 1004 28.50 34.63 24.20
CA LYS A 1004 28.02 33.71 23.18
C LYS A 1004 29.18 32.91 22.58
N ASN A 1005 30.20 33.62 22.13
CA ASN A 1005 31.44 33.05 21.61
C ASN A 1005 32.53 34.14 21.50
N PHE A 1006 33.74 33.75 21.14
CA PHE A 1006 34.86 34.65 20.86
C PHE A 1006 35.74 34.12 19.73
N ARG A 1007 36.58 34.98 19.15
CA ARG A 1007 37.56 34.63 18.12
C ARG A 1007 38.84 35.43 18.24
N LEU A 1008 39.98 34.76 18.10
CA LEU A 1008 41.30 35.39 18.12
C LEU A 1008 41.59 36.15 16.81
N LEU A 1009 42.11 37.37 16.92
CA LEU A 1009 42.56 38.22 15.81
C LEU A 1009 44.08 38.08 15.60
N LYS A 1010 44.56 38.47 14.41
CA LYS A 1010 46.01 38.68 14.17
C LYS A 1010 46.50 39.81 15.11
N ASN A 1011 47.58 39.55 15.86
CA ASN A 1011 48.27 40.44 16.82
C ASN A 1011 47.71 40.49 18.28
N SER A 1012 47.49 39.34 18.92
CA SER A 1012 47.16 39.26 20.37
C SER A 1012 45.87 39.99 20.80
N ARG A 1013 44.96 40.24 19.85
CA ARG A 1013 43.63 40.81 20.11
C ARG A 1013 42.57 39.70 20.07
N LEU A 1014 41.50 39.87 20.83
CA LEU A 1014 40.40 38.91 20.95
C LEU A 1014 39.09 39.64 20.70
N LEU A 1015 38.27 39.13 19.77
CA LEU A 1015 36.91 39.60 19.53
C LEU A 1015 35.94 38.73 20.32
N SER A 1016 35.08 39.32 21.15
CA SER A 1016 34.03 38.60 21.87
C SER A 1016 32.66 39.19 21.57
N TRP A 1017 31.63 38.36 21.60
CA TRP A 1017 30.24 38.81 21.44
C TRP A 1017 29.30 38.06 22.39
N SER A 1018 28.19 38.70 22.73
CA SER A 1018 27.25 38.24 23.74
C SER A 1018 25.79 38.38 23.32
N PHE A 1019 24.92 37.71 24.07
CA PHE A 1019 23.48 37.85 23.99
C PHE A 1019 22.98 39.26 24.35
N ASP A 1020 23.80 40.09 25.01
CA ASP A 1020 23.48 41.49 25.33
C ASP A 1020 23.49 42.46 24.12
N GLY A 1021 23.80 41.97 22.91
CA GLY A 1021 23.81 42.79 21.70
C GLY A 1021 25.17 43.47 21.41
N THR A 1022 26.18 43.25 22.25
CA THR A 1022 27.49 43.91 22.15
C THR A 1022 28.59 43.02 21.57
N VAL A 1023 29.52 43.65 20.87
CA VAL A 1023 30.75 43.05 20.34
C VAL A 1023 31.94 43.84 20.88
N LYS A 1024 32.91 43.16 21.50
CA LYS A 1024 34.03 43.81 22.20
C LYS A 1024 35.37 43.30 21.70
N VAL A 1025 36.35 44.20 21.64
CA VAL A 1025 37.74 43.88 21.28
C VAL A 1025 38.62 44.01 22.51
N TRP A 1026 39.36 42.95 22.81
CA TRP A 1026 40.22 42.83 23.98
C TRP A 1026 41.66 42.61 23.58
N ASN A 1027 42.57 43.02 24.46
CA ASN A 1027 43.97 42.66 24.38
C ASN A 1027 44.27 41.53 25.38
N ILE A 1028 44.69 40.36 24.88
CA ILE A 1028 44.82 39.14 25.71
C ILE A 1028 45.95 39.24 26.74
N ILE A 1029 46.99 40.05 26.47
CA ILE A 1029 48.16 40.17 27.34
C ILE A 1029 47.86 41.13 28.50
N THR A 1030 47.20 42.25 28.19
CA THR A 1030 46.95 43.31 29.19
C THR A 1030 45.60 43.17 29.89
N GLY A 1031 44.69 42.35 29.35
CA GLY A 1031 43.33 42.20 29.84
C GLY A 1031 42.43 43.41 29.63
N ARG A 1032 42.88 44.41 28.86
CA ARG A 1032 42.12 45.65 28.65
C ARG A 1032 41.18 45.54 27.45
N MET A 1033 40.00 46.13 27.61
CA MET A 1033 39.07 46.37 26.51
C MET A 1033 39.59 47.53 25.66
N GLU A 1034 39.76 47.31 24.36
CA GLU A 1034 40.19 48.33 23.40
C GLU A 1034 38.98 49.06 22.80
N LYS A 1035 37.93 48.32 22.41
CA LYS A 1035 36.71 48.86 21.77
C LYS A 1035 35.46 48.12 22.21
N ASP A 1036 34.35 48.84 22.26
CA ASP A 1036 33.01 48.35 22.58
C ASP A 1036 32.04 48.79 21.47
N PHE A 1037 31.44 47.82 20.78
CA PHE A 1037 30.49 48.05 19.69
C PHE A 1037 29.11 47.58 20.12
N ILE A 1038 28.14 48.50 20.17
CA ILE A 1038 26.74 48.17 20.39
C ILE A 1038 26.12 47.91 19.02
N CYS A 1039 26.17 46.65 18.58
CA CYS A 1039 25.83 46.31 17.21
C CYS A 1039 24.32 46.18 17.00
N HIS A 1040 23.63 45.54 17.93
CA HIS A 1040 22.22 45.19 17.79
C HIS A 1040 21.46 45.40 19.11
N HIS A 1041 20.13 45.55 19.01
CA HIS A 1041 19.25 45.61 20.18
C HIS A 1041 18.84 44.22 20.69
N GLY A 1042 19.08 43.18 19.88
CA GLY A 1042 18.88 41.79 20.24
C GLY A 1042 20.20 41.01 20.27
N THR A 1043 20.11 39.72 20.54
CA THR A 1043 21.26 38.82 20.70
C THR A 1043 22.14 38.78 19.45
N VAL A 1044 23.46 38.92 19.62
CA VAL A 1044 24.42 38.69 18.52
C VAL A 1044 24.67 37.19 18.41
N LEU A 1045 24.31 36.60 17.28
CA LEU A 1045 24.35 35.15 17.07
C LEU A 1045 25.73 34.69 16.57
N SER A 1046 26.31 35.43 15.64
CA SER A 1046 27.64 35.16 15.09
C SER A 1046 28.32 36.45 14.62
N CYS A 1047 29.65 36.43 14.65
CA CYS A 1047 30.51 37.46 14.07
C CYS A 1047 31.59 36.79 13.22
N ASP A 1048 31.88 37.37 12.06
CA ASP A 1048 32.98 36.96 11.21
C ASP A 1048 33.89 38.14 10.87
N ILE A 1049 35.13 37.86 10.50
CA ILE A 1049 36.18 38.87 10.31
C ILE A 1049 36.75 38.71 8.91
N SER A 1050 36.99 39.84 8.24
CA SER A 1050 37.66 39.84 6.94
C SER A 1050 39.12 39.36 7.05
N LEU A 1051 39.67 38.74 6.01
CA LEU A 1051 41.00 38.11 6.07
C LEU A 1051 42.14 39.13 6.33
N ASP A 1052 41.93 40.36 5.86
CA ASP A 1052 42.78 41.53 6.10
C ASP A 1052 42.68 42.07 7.54
N ALA A 1053 41.74 41.55 8.34
CA ALA A 1053 41.42 41.98 9.71
C ALA A 1053 41.08 43.48 9.84
N THR A 1054 40.56 44.10 8.78
CA THR A 1054 40.14 45.51 8.79
C THR A 1054 38.66 45.71 9.11
N LYS A 1055 37.82 44.73 8.74
CA LYS A 1055 36.37 44.75 8.89
C LYS A 1055 35.88 43.53 9.66
N PHE A 1056 34.70 43.65 10.24
CA PHE A 1056 33.97 42.52 10.82
C PHE A 1056 32.48 42.63 10.54
N SER A 1057 31.79 41.50 10.53
CA SER A 1057 30.34 41.41 10.40
C SER A 1057 29.73 41.02 11.73
N SER A 1058 28.53 41.52 12.00
CA SER A 1058 27.68 41.08 13.11
C SER A 1058 26.34 40.61 12.57
N THR A 1059 25.87 39.48 13.10
CA THR A 1059 24.56 38.90 12.77
C THR A 1059 23.71 38.80 14.02
N SER A 1060 22.40 39.01 13.88
CA SER A 1060 21.51 39.09 15.04
C SER A 1060 20.14 38.44 14.80
N ALA A 1061 19.51 38.09 15.93
CA ALA A 1061 18.11 37.69 16.00
C ALA A 1061 17.14 38.80 15.61
N ASP A 1062 17.59 40.05 15.48
CA ASP A 1062 16.77 41.17 14.97
C ASP A 1062 16.53 41.12 13.45
N LYS A 1063 16.93 40.02 12.79
CA LYS A 1063 16.81 39.74 11.34
C LYS A 1063 17.73 40.57 10.45
N THR A 1064 18.74 41.23 11.02
CA THR A 1064 19.70 42.03 10.27
C THR A 1064 21.14 41.51 10.40
N ALA A 1065 21.94 41.81 9.38
CA ALA A 1065 23.39 41.70 9.44
C ALA A 1065 24.02 43.08 9.24
N LYS A 1066 25.08 43.41 9.97
CA LYS A 1066 25.77 44.70 9.86
C LYS A 1066 27.25 44.49 9.61
N ILE A 1067 27.83 45.34 8.75
CA ILE A 1067 29.26 45.35 8.45
C ILE A 1067 29.90 46.54 9.16
N TRP A 1068 31.03 46.32 9.80
CA TRP A 1068 31.74 47.30 10.62
C TRP A 1068 33.19 47.42 10.18
N SER A 1069 33.77 48.60 10.38
CA SER A 1069 35.23 48.81 10.39
C SER A 1069 35.68 48.85 11.84
N PHE A 1070 36.88 48.34 12.14
CA PHE A 1070 37.42 48.52 13.48
C PHE A 1070 37.67 49.98 13.83
N GLU A 1071 37.80 50.90 12.86
CA GLU A 1071 38.09 52.32 13.11
C GLU A 1071 36.88 53.12 13.59
N LEU A 1072 35.69 52.83 13.05
CA LEU A 1072 34.46 53.57 13.27
C LEU A 1072 33.55 52.83 14.26
N LEU A 1073 32.94 53.56 15.21
CA LEU A 1073 31.95 52.99 16.13
C LEU A 1073 30.54 52.87 15.53
N SER A 1074 30.33 53.38 14.31
CA SER A 1074 29.08 53.23 13.54
C SER A 1074 29.22 52.13 12.48
N PRO A 1075 28.13 51.43 12.13
CA PRO A 1075 28.19 50.42 11.06
C PRO A 1075 28.47 51.09 9.72
N LEU A 1076 29.24 50.42 8.87
CA LEU A 1076 29.46 50.84 7.48
C LEU A 1076 28.18 50.66 6.68
N HIS A 1077 27.58 49.48 6.78
CA HIS A 1077 26.38 49.08 6.05
C HIS A 1077 25.46 48.24 6.94
N GLU A 1078 24.16 48.43 6.78
CA GLU A 1078 23.11 47.62 7.41
C GLU A 1078 22.39 46.81 6.34
N LEU A 1079 22.56 45.49 6.38
CA LEU A 1079 22.02 44.55 5.41
C LEU A 1079 20.63 44.09 5.87
N ARG A 1080 19.60 44.68 5.27
CA ARG A 1080 18.20 44.37 5.55
C ARG A 1080 17.63 43.50 4.43
N GLY A 1081 16.91 42.45 4.81
CA GLY A 1081 16.14 41.67 3.84
C GLY A 1081 15.74 40.26 4.28
N HIS A 1082 16.45 39.66 5.23
CA HIS A 1082 16.09 38.34 5.75
C HIS A 1082 14.73 38.37 6.45
N THR A 1083 13.94 37.31 6.26
CA THR A 1083 12.63 37.15 6.87
C THR A 1083 12.73 36.49 8.25
N GLY A 1084 13.74 35.63 8.44
CA GLY A 1084 14.13 34.97 9.69
C GLY A 1084 15.33 35.62 10.40
N CYS A 1085 15.74 35.03 11.52
CA CYS A 1085 16.92 35.44 12.28
C CYS A 1085 18.20 35.09 11.52
N VAL A 1086 19.15 36.02 11.42
CA VAL A 1086 20.43 35.75 10.73
C VAL A 1086 21.38 35.06 11.70
N ARG A 1087 21.69 33.78 11.43
CA ARG A 1087 22.46 32.90 12.33
C ARG A 1087 23.96 33.03 12.12
N CYS A 1088 24.38 33.13 10.87
CA CYS A 1088 25.78 33.08 10.50
C CYS A 1088 26.08 34.03 9.34
N SER A 1089 27.35 34.41 9.26
CA SER A 1089 27.89 35.17 8.14
C SER A 1089 29.32 34.72 7.87
N ALA A 1090 29.74 34.74 6.62
CA ALA A 1090 31.12 34.47 6.22
C ALA A 1090 31.60 35.51 5.21
N PHE A 1091 32.81 36.03 5.38
CA PHE A 1091 33.49 36.83 4.37
C PHE A 1091 34.15 35.94 3.32
N SER A 1092 34.18 36.40 2.07
CA SER A 1092 35.04 35.81 1.05
C SER A 1092 36.51 36.03 1.36
N VAL A 1093 37.38 35.19 0.78
CA VAL A 1093 38.83 35.24 1.03
C VAL A 1093 39.44 36.55 0.54
N ASP A 1094 38.93 37.09 -0.56
CA ASP A 1094 39.29 38.41 -1.08
C ASP A 1094 38.61 39.58 -0.33
N SER A 1095 37.74 39.28 0.63
CA SER A 1095 36.98 40.24 1.46
C SER A 1095 36.05 41.19 0.67
N THR A 1096 35.68 40.82 -0.56
CA THR A 1096 34.79 41.62 -1.41
C THR A 1096 33.31 41.25 -1.24
N LEU A 1097 33.03 40.01 -0.83
CA LEU A 1097 31.70 39.45 -0.66
C LEU A 1097 31.44 39.04 0.79
N LEU A 1098 30.17 39.09 1.19
CA LEU A 1098 29.68 38.56 2.45
C LEU A 1098 28.51 37.64 2.18
N ALA A 1099 28.58 36.39 2.64
CA ALA A 1099 27.43 35.50 2.65
C ALA A 1099 26.74 35.52 4.02
N THR A 1100 25.41 35.50 4.06
CA THR A 1100 24.62 35.43 5.29
C THR A 1100 23.59 34.31 5.20
N GLY A 1101 23.40 33.60 6.32
CA GLY A 1101 22.45 32.48 6.44
C GLY A 1101 21.44 32.72 7.55
N ASP A 1102 20.20 32.28 7.36
CA ASP A 1102 19.11 32.48 8.33
C ASP A 1102 18.41 31.20 8.82
N ASP A 1103 17.49 31.40 9.78
CA ASP A 1103 16.65 30.35 10.37
C ASP A 1103 15.63 29.73 9.40
N ASN A 1104 15.36 30.36 8.26
CA ASN A 1104 14.48 29.81 7.23
C ASN A 1104 15.28 29.03 6.17
N GLY A 1105 16.59 28.94 6.29
CA GLY A 1105 17.45 28.30 5.30
C GLY A 1105 17.80 29.18 4.10
N GLU A 1106 17.47 30.48 4.14
CA GLU A 1106 17.87 31.40 3.07
C GLU A 1106 19.37 31.73 3.19
N VAL A 1107 20.07 31.64 2.06
CA VAL A 1107 21.46 32.09 1.91
C VAL A 1107 21.50 33.25 0.94
N ARG A 1108 22.08 34.37 1.38
CA ARG A 1108 22.20 35.61 0.61
C ARG A 1108 23.65 36.02 0.47
N VAL A 1109 24.01 36.52 -0.71
CA VAL A 1109 25.36 37.02 -1.00
C VAL A 1109 25.31 38.52 -1.25
N TRP A 1110 26.12 39.26 -0.52
CA TRP A 1110 26.16 40.71 -0.47
C TRP A 1110 27.52 41.23 -0.93
N ASN A 1111 27.51 42.42 -1.54
CA ASN A 1111 28.73 43.15 -1.83
C ASN A 1111 29.16 43.98 -0.61
N VAL A 1112 30.40 43.79 -0.14
CA VAL A 1112 30.94 44.46 1.06
C VAL A 1112 31.21 45.95 0.84
N SER A 1113 31.50 46.40 -0.39
CA SER A 1113 31.81 47.82 -0.66
C SER A 1113 30.55 48.69 -0.62
N ASN A 1114 29.45 48.19 -1.18
CA ASN A 1114 28.22 48.96 -1.40
C ASN A 1114 27.10 48.60 -0.41
N GLY A 1115 27.16 47.41 0.21
CA GLY A 1115 26.07 46.87 1.02
C GLY A 1115 24.88 46.35 0.22
N GLU A 1116 25.02 46.19 -1.10
CA GLU A 1116 23.95 45.73 -2.00
C GLU A 1116 23.84 44.20 -2.04
N LEU A 1117 22.61 43.70 -2.18
CA LEU A 1117 22.33 42.28 -2.40
C LEU A 1117 22.70 41.92 -3.84
N LEU A 1118 23.58 40.93 -4.02
CA LEU A 1118 23.96 40.43 -5.34
C LEU A 1118 23.06 39.27 -5.77
N HIS A 1119 23.01 38.22 -4.96
CA HIS A 1119 22.31 36.98 -5.29
C HIS A 1119 21.53 36.45 -4.08
N LEU A 1120 20.35 35.90 -4.38
CA LEU A 1120 19.57 35.06 -3.48
C LEU A 1120 19.75 33.61 -3.93
N CYS A 1121 20.59 32.86 -3.23
CA CYS A 1121 20.95 31.50 -3.64
C CYS A 1121 19.81 30.51 -3.35
N ALA A 1122 19.06 30.72 -2.27
CA ALA A 1122 17.97 29.83 -1.86
C ALA A 1122 16.60 30.55 -1.92
N PRO A 1123 15.96 30.69 -3.09
CA PRO A 1123 14.58 31.15 -3.15
C PRO A 1123 13.63 30.10 -2.55
N ILE A 1124 12.54 30.55 -1.94
CA ILE A 1124 11.41 29.70 -1.54
C ILE A 1124 10.77 29.19 -2.84
N THR A 1125 10.57 27.88 -2.99
CA THR A 1125 9.90 27.33 -4.17
C THR A 1125 8.42 27.77 -4.19
N GLU A 1126 7.76 27.77 -5.36
CA GLU A 1126 6.32 28.06 -5.47
C GLU A 1126 5.44 27.14 -4.60
N GLU A 1127 5.97 25.97 -4.21
CA GLU A 1127 5.34 25.00 -3.30
C GLU A 1127 5.50 25.34 -1.80
N GLY A 1128 6.13 26.46 -1.45
CA GLY A 1128 6.23 26.95 -0.07
C GLY A 1128 7.27 26.25 0.82
N ALA A 1129 8.10 25.36 0.26
CA ALA A 1129 9.17 24.68 1.00
C ALA A 1129 10.54 25.28 0.66
N THR A 1130 11.40 25.43 1.68
CA THR A 1130 12.72 26.05 1.55
C THR A 1130 13.70 25.10 0.84
N THR A 1131 14.57 25.64 -0.03
CA THR A 1131 15.57 24.84 -0.78
C THR A 1131 16.79 24.39 0.05
N HIS A 1132 16.80 24.77 1.33
CA HIS A 1132 17.63 24.26 2.41
C HIS A 1132 16.68 23.79 3.50
N GLY A 1133 16.76 22.51 3.88
CA GLY A 1133 16.00 22.01 5.02
C GLY A 1133 16.51 22.65 6.30
N GLY A 1134 15.64 23.27 7.11
CA GLY A 1134 16.02 23.79 8.42
C GLY A 1134 17.00 24.98 8.43
N TRP A 1135 17.68 25.17 9.57
CA TRP A 1135 18.48 26.36 9.87
C TRP A 1135 19.84 26.32 9.20
N VAL A 1136 20.28 27.40 8.55
CA VAL A 1136 21.67 27.52 8.09
C VAL A 1136 22.55 27.92 9.28
N THR A 1137 23.45 27.03 9.67
CA THR A 1137 24.27 27.18 10.87
C THR A 1137 25.65 27.73 10.58
N ASP A 1138 26.21 27.43 9.41
CA ASP A 1138 27.58 27.80 9.05
C ASP A 1138 27.77 27.96 7.54
N LEU A 1139 28.74 28.79 7.16
CA LEU A 1139 29.05 29.17 5.78
C LEU A 1139 30.56 29.24 5.56
N CYS A 1140 31.07 28.77 4.42
CA CYS A 1140 32.49 28.83 4.10
C CYS A 1140 32.72 29.08 2.60
N PHE A 1141 33.54 30.07 2.27
CA PHE A 1141 33.95 30.35 0.89
C PHE A 1141 35.13 29.49 0.44
N SER A 1142 35.18 29.19 -0.84
CA SER A 1142 36.36 28.61 -1.47
C SER A 1142 37.55 29.59 -1.50
N PRO A 1143 38.79 29.09 -1.58
CA PRO A 1143 40.00 29.90 -1.71
C PRO A 1143 39.97 30.87 -2.88
N ASP A 1144 39.31 30.48 -3.98
CA ASP A 1144 39.12 31.32 -5.18
C ASP A 1144 37.88 32.23 -5.09
N SER A 1145 37.12 32.17 -3.99
CA SER A 1145 35.89 32.93 -3.72
C SER A 1145 34.76 32.75 -4.75
N LYS A 1146 34.83 31.71 -5.59
CA LYS A 1146 33.80 31.41 -6.61
C LYS A 1146 32.75 30.41 -6.14
N MET A 1147 33.07 29.60 -5.13
CA MET A 1147 32.16 28.64 -4.55
C MET A 1147 31.88 28.99 -3.09
N LEU A 1148 30.65 28.72 -2.66
CA LEU A 1148 30.21 28.88 -1.29
C LEU A 1148 29.63 27.56 -0.80
N VAL A 1149 30.09 27.09 0.35
CA VAL A 1149 29.52 25.94 1.05
C VAL A 1149 28.64 26.43 2.17
N SER A 1150 27.45 25.88 2.26
CA SER A 1150 26.51 26.12 3.35
C SER A 1150 26.16 24.83 4.07
N ALA A 1151 26.17 24.89 5.39
CA ALA A 1151 25.69 23.83 6.26
C ALA A 1151 24.35 24.25 6.88
N GLY A 1152 23.34 23.42 6.71
CA GLY A 1152 22.05 23.53 7.40
C GLY A 1152 21.50 22.15 7.69
N GLY A 1153 20.30 21.84 7.18
CA GLY A 1153 19.72 20.49 7.17
C GLY A 1153 20.53 19.46 6.39
N TYR A 1154 21.33 19.94 5.45
CA TYR A 1154 22.27 19.17 4.64
C TYR A 1154 23.37 20.12 4.15
N LEU A 1155 24.35 19.57 3.44
CA LEU A 1155 25.43 20.36 2.85
C LEU A 1155 25.08 20.73 1.41
N LYS A 1156 25.33 22.00 1.05
CA LYS A 1156 25.09 22.50 -0.31
C LYS A 1156 26.21 23.40 -0.77
N TRP A 1157 26.63 23.19 -2.01
CA TRP A 1157 27.63 23.99 -2.70
C TRP A 1157 26.93 24.91 -3.69
N TRP A 1158 27.31 26.18 -3.68
CA TRP A 1158 26.74 27.23 -4.50
C TRP A 1158 27.81 27.83 -5.39
N ASN A 1159 27.43 28.15 -6.62
CA ASN A 1159 28.23 29.02 -7.46
C ASN A 1159 27.89 30.48 -7.10
N VAL A 1160 28.89 31.22 -6.64
CA VAL A 1160 28.74 32.58 -6.13
C VAL A 1160 28.37 33.57 -7.25
N VAL A 1161 28.74 33.27 -8.50
CA VAL A 1161 28.51 34.15 -9.67
C VAL A 1161 27.10 34.00 -10.24
N THR A 1162 26.57 32.77 -10.30
CA THR A 1162 25.23 32.51 -10.85
C THR A 1162 24.16 32.47 -9.77
N GLY A 1163 24.54 32.17 -8.52
CA GLY A 1163 23.61 31.91 -7.42
C GLY A 1163 23.00 30.50 -7.46
N GLU A 1164 23.34 29.68 -8.44
CA GLU A 1164 22.81 28.33 -8.61
C GLU A 1164 23.55 27.31 -7.74
N SER A 1165 22.85 26.23 -7.37
CA SER A 1165 23.44 25.13 -6.61
C SER A 1165 24.27 24.22 -7.51
N SER A 1166 25.54 24.03 -7.17
CA SER A 1166 26.45 23.14 -7.90
C SER A 1166 26.29 21.68 -7.48
N GLN A 1167 26.12 21.42 -6.18
CA GLN A 1167 25.96 20.07 -5.65
C GLN A 1167 25.24 20.09 -4.29
N THR A 1168 24.46 19.05 -4.01
CA THR A 1168 23.82 18.80 -2.72
C THR A 1168 24.29 17.48 -2.15
N PHE A 1169 24.72 17.48 -0.89
CA PHE A 1169 25.07 16.28 -0.14
C PHE A 1169 24.13 16.14 1.06
N TYR A 1170 23.28 15.12 1.02
CA TYR A 1170 22.34 14.82 2.09
C TYR A 1170 23.02 14.04 3.20
N THR A 1171 23.02 14.59 4.40
CA THR A 1171 23.43 13.89 5.62
C THR A 1171 22.27 13.04 6.15
N ASN A 1172 22.55 12.01 6.94
CA ASN A 1172 21.50 11.14 7.50
C ASN A 1172 20.65 11.88 8.54
N GLY A 1173 21.29 12.75 9.33
CA GLY A 1173 20.64 13.73 10.21
C GLY A 1173 20.45 15.10 9.55
N THR A 1174 19.70 15.96 10.21
CA THR A 1174 19.38 17.32 9.75
C THR A 1174 20.25 18.38 10.40
N ASN A 1175 20.31 18.45 11.73
CA ASN A 1175 20.96 19.60 12.35
C ASN A 1175 22.49 19.44 12.33
N LEU A 1176 23.14 20.11 11.39
CA LEU A 1176 24.59 20.30 11.35
C LEU A 1176 24.96 21.55 12.15
N LYS A 1177 26.00 21.47 13.00
CA LYS A 1177 26.38 22.60 13.87
C LYS A 1177 27.44 23.51 13.26
N LYS A 1178 28.51 22.93 12.71
CA LYS A 1178 29.63 23.61 12.05
C LYS A 1178 30.18 22.74 10.93
N ILE A 1179 30.77 23.38 9.92
CA ILE A 1179 31.50 22.69 8.86
C ILE A 1179 32.96 23.12 8.88
N HIS A 1180 33.86 22.14 9.01
CA HIS A 1180 35.30 22.37 8.95
C HIS A 1180 35.76 22.08 7.53
N VAL A 1181 36.48 23.03 6.94
CA VAL A 1181 36.97 22.93 5.56
C VAL A 1181 38.50 22.99 5.55
N SER A 1182 39.13 22.14 4.74
CA SER A 1182 40.57 22.15 4.55
C SER A 1182 41.04 23.39 3.78
N THR A 1183 42.31 23.75 3.95
CA THR A 1183 42.91 24.94 3.30
C THR A 1183 42.95 24.84 1.78
N ASP A 1184 43.03 23.63 1.24
CA ASP A 1184 42.96 23.35 -0.20
C ASP A 1184 41.51 23.23 -0.73
N PHE A 1185 40.51 23.33 0.16
CA PHE A 1185 39.08 23.22 -0.15
C PHE A 1185 38.66 21.88 -0.77
N ARG A 1186 39.42 20.82 -0.51
CA ARG A 1186 39.15 19.48 -1.02
C ARG A 1186 38.53 18.55 0.00
N THR A 1187 38.71 18.82 1.30
CA THR A 1187 38.25 17.95 2.39
C THR A 1187 37.33 18.72 3.32
N PHE A 1188 36.20 18.12 3.66
CA PHE A 1188 35.17 18.70 4.52
C PHE A 1188 34.88 17.74 5.67
N VAL A 1189 34.75 18.28 6.89
CA VAL A 1189 34.43 17.50 8.08
C VAL A 1189 33.23 18.13 8.78
N THR A 1190 32.23 17.32 9.08
CA THR A 1190 31.07 17.74 9.87
C THR A 1190 30.48 16.57 10.66
N VAL A 1191 29.61 16.89 11.61
CA VAL A 1191 28.87 15.93 12.42
C VAL A 1191 27.41 16.34 12.47
N ASP A 1192 26.52 15.36 12.31
CA ASP A 1192 25.09 15.57 12.40
C ASP A 1192 24.55 15.40 13.83
N ASN A 1193 23.27 15.65 13.98
CA ASN A 1193 22.55 15.47 15.24
C ASN A 1193 22.38 14.00 15.66
N LEU A 1194 22.61 13.07 14.74
CA LEU A 1194 22.66 11.65 15.03
C LEU A 1194 24.00 11.26 15.65
N GLY A 1195 25.03 12.12 15.57
CA GLY A 1195 26.37 11.85 16.07
C GLY A 1195 27.25 11.11 15.07
N ILE A 1196 26.89 11.15 13.79
CA ILE A 1196 27.61 10.53 12.70
C ILE A 1196 28.67 11.50 12.20
N LEU A 1197 29.93 11.04 12.15
CA LEU A 1197 31.04 11.78 11.59
C LEU A 1197 31.06 11.65 10.06
N TYR A 1198 31.08 12.79 9.37
CA TYR A 1198 31.23 12.87 7.92
C TYR A 1198 32.59 13.46 7.58
N ILE A 1199 33.46 12.66 6.95
CA ILE A 1199 34.70 13.12 6.33
C ILE A 1199 34.54 12.95 4.82
N LEU A 1200 34.31 14.08 4.14
CA LEU A 1200 34.05 14.16 2.72
C LEU A 1200 35.29 14.67 2.00
N GLN A 1201 35.63 14.06 0.87
CA GLN A 1201 36.70 14.51 -0.01
C GLN A 1201 36.19 14.66 -1.44
N ILE A 1202 36.61 15.72 -2.14
CA ILE A 1202 36.27 15.90 -3.55
C ILE A 1202 36.88 14.76 -4.36
N LEU A 1203 36.05 14.11 -5.17
CA LEU A 1203 36.46 13.05 -6.07
C LEU A 1203 37.15 13.65 -7.31
N GLU A 1204 38.36 13.18 -7.60
CA GLU A 1204 39.11 13.47 -8.82
C GLU A 1204 38.83 12.47 -9.94
#